data_AF-A0A6M1ZMB9-F1
#
_entry.id   AF-A0A6M1ZMB9-F1
#
_cell.length_a   1.000
_cell.length_b   1.000
_cell.length_c   1.000
_cell.angle_alpha   90.00
_cell.angle_beta   90.00
_cell.angle_gamma   90.00
#
_symmetry.space_group_name_H-M   'P 1'
#
loop_
_entity.id
_entity.type
_entity.pdbx_description
1 polymer ?
#
loop_
_entity_poly.entity_id
_entity_poly.type
_entity_poly.pdbx_seq_one_letter_code
_entity_poly.pdbx_strand_id
1 'polypeptide(L)'
;MYAFIQRLFEKIVQIFSFAALLAIVALIFMFLSQLPPPPTTPYNIAYLFYLDGNYEETIHILQPLVKANPDDFDAQHLLGQALLKNNNRSGAEAIFHQLLEKHPDAIDARIGVVEASLANNHASIAVPILEKLTSQYPHSVNIFLLLGTAYFNNGDNLKAAETYRHMIRENMASEEAQKRFLAIYGSEKYDKSQQLEFNSRNPRPTLTQVNARTHNDYFEVKENDKWQPIYLNGMNLSGAAPGYYVPTPPTEFEVYAEWLKLIADMNCNVVRGYNLFPPAFYQALKAHNERSEKKLWLFQEVWLHVRDPRFSSIQEAFDLYDPTWQEEFKNEIQQMIHALHGNANIPFRKGHAAGIYTADVSDYVIGIGLGKELETYIATQTNLLNPTLTSYHGRYVSMKDGNPTERWFAQFCDFTVDYEMTHYNAQHPITVVNAPQFDSIYHPSEASIAEQHKWEKQYGLSTFPFTRIAFETDVEELDVTKYTVNTPFESGLFACYHVYPHWPDFMYNDPKYKSVQDKEGPNPFYGYIRELKKHHENFPLLMGEYGVSTSWLSVYDAPGSINQGGYTEQEQADLLTRWSKNIQESKYAGGILFEFLDEWVHVSVNLTTFQNPETKNLWHDVLDGESNYGVITFPSSPPIPLLRGEKKDWSKASSLTSASFFKRRKPGDLKKVHAYSDCAYLYLRLDVEPWGKDEKLDWEKQQYWVALSTLPGQFGSELLPEIGVGIESGANILIQLAGENKGKILVSQNYNPFKWIATSPLLGSTVLGRKERLQPGVDLISPFEEILFPTKSYHLGRDGTIYPPSFANASTLNYGTADPSSVEFSNLSAWHVDTTKGMIEMRIPWLLMFVTDPPNRAVMFDIPWEYPRESAITQETPGIGVVAFSVKKEEQTTFQSLPEAKEGIISIEKMPLYTWKQWNKVPPYETRLKESYFSLQGLFRELGFAKGYQEGRRTEK
;
A
#
# COMPACT_ATOMS: atom_id res chain seq x y z
N MET A 1 29.04 29.11 29.62
CA MET A 1 29.62 29.48 28.32
C MET A 1 28.58 30.10 27.38
N TYR A 2 27.44 29.46 27.14
CA TYR A 2 26.34 30.00 26.32
C TYR A 2 25.82 31.38 26.79
N ALA A 3 25.56 31.54 28.10
CA ALA A 3 25.14 32.83 28.67
C ALA A 3 26.19 33.96 28.58
N PHE A 4 27.48 33.62 28.43
CA PHE A 4 28.57 34.59 28.24
C PHE A 4 28.63 35.05 26.78
N ILE A 5 28.48 34.11 25.83
CA ILE A 5 28.44 34.38 24.40
C ILE A 5 27.20 35.23 24.04
N GLN A 6 26.05 34.94 24.64
CA GLN A 6 24.81 35.68 24.38
C GLN A 6 24.90 37.15 24.85
N ARG A 7 25.48 37.40 26.04
CA ARG A 7 25.73 38.76 26.56
C ARG A 7 26.78 39.53 25.76
N LEU A 8 27.75 38.83 25.18
CA LEU A 8 28.75 39.44 24.30
C LEU A 8 28.13 39.83 22.95
N PHE A 9 27.27 38.97 22.40
CA PHE A 9 26.55 39.18 21.15
C PHE A 9 25.58 40.37 21.24
N GLU A 10 24.80 40.47 22.32
CA GLU A 10 23.89 41.61 22.55
C GLU A 10 24.63 42.95 22.66
N LYS A 11 25.81 42.98 23.28
CA LYS A 11 26.64 44.19 23.35
C LYS A 11 27.27 44.55 22.01
N ILE A 12 27.61 43.57 21.18
CA ILE A 12 28.20 43.81 19.84
C ILE A 12 27.14 44.36 18.87
N VAL A 13 25.90 43.86 18.94
CA VAL A 13 24.79 44.33 18.09
C VAL A 13 24.36 45.76 18.44
N GLN A 14 24.52 46.20 19.69
CA GLN A 14 24.21 47.59 20.10
C GLN A 14 25.24 48.64 19.65
N ILE A 15 26.46 48.23 19.29
CA ILE A 15 27.59 49.15 19.03
C ILE A 15 27.93 49.26 17.53
N PHE A 16 27.56 48.26 16.71
CA PHE A 16 27.98 48.16 15.31
C PHE A 16 26.79 48.20 14.35
N SER A 17 26.92 48.93 13.24
CA SER A 17 25.96 48.91 12.13
C SER A 17 25.92 47.53 11.46
N PHE A 18 24.83 47.19 10.77
CA PHE A 18 24.65 45.89 10.09
C PHE A 18 25.85 45.50 9.18
N ALA A 19 26.47 46.50 8.55
CA ALA A 19 27.67 46.32 7.73
C ALA A 19 28.92 45.94 8.54
N ALA A 20 29.08 46.48 9.75
CA ALA A 20 30.18 46.12 10.64
C ALA A 20 29.97 44.74 11.29
N LEU A 21 28.72 44.32 11.53
CA LEU A 21 28.41 42.96 11.95
C LEU A 21 28.78 41.93 10.87
N LEU A 22 28.47 42.22 9.60
CA LEU A 22 28.88 41.41 8.45
C LEU A 22 30.40 41.33 8.30
N ALA A 23 31.12 42.44 8.54
CA ALA A 23 32.58 42.45 8.51
C ALA A 23 33.19 41.62 9.65
N ILE A 24 32.61 41.67 10.86
CA ILE A 24 33.04 40.85 11.99
C ILE A 24 32.76 39.37 11.73
N VAL A 25 31.59 39.03 11.18
CA VAL A 25 31.27 37.65 10.79
C VAL A 25 32.21 37.16 9.70
N ALA A 26 32.53 37.98 8.69
CA ALA A 26 33.50 37.66 7.66
C ALA A 26 34.92 37.47 8.23
N LEU A 27 35.33 38.31 9.18
CA LEU A 27 36.61 38.18 9.90
C LEU A 27 36.66 36.93 10.77
N ILE A 28 35.57 36.58 11.44
CA ILE A 28 35.45 35.33 12.22
C ILE A 28 35.52 34.13 11.27
N PHE A 29 34.82 34.16 10.13
CA PHE A 29 34.89 33.10 9.12
C PHE A 29 36.30 32.95 8.54
N MET A 30 36.96 34.08 8.25
CA MET A 30 38.33 34.11 7.74
C MET A 30 39.33 33.61 8.79
N PHE A 31 39.13 33.94 10.08
CA PHE A 31 39.93 33.44 11.19
C PHE A 31 39.69 31.95 11.47
N LEU A 32 38.44 31.49 11.44
CA LEU A 32 38.06 30.08 11.56
C LEU A 32 38.62 29.24 10.40
N SER A 33 38.70 29.80 9.19
CA SER A 33 39.31 29.14 8.01
C SER A 33 40.83 29.02 8.07
N GLN A 34 41.48 29.76 8.98
CA GLN A 34 42.94 29.70 9.20
C GLN A 34 43.33 28.94 10.46
N LEU A 35 42.37 28.56 11.32
CA LEU A 35 42.64 27.60 12.37
C LEU A 35 42.83 26.22 11.74
N PRO A 36 43.90 25.47 12.12
CA PRO A 36 43.95 24.06 11.76
C PRO A 36 42.67 23.39 12.29
N PRO A 37 41.99 22.54 11.50
CA PRO A 37 40.85 21.80 12.01
C PRO A 37 41.29 21.10 13.30
N PRO A 38 40.46 21.09 14.37
CA PRO A 38 40.80 20.32 15.56
C PRO A 38 41.15 18.90 15.11
N PRO A 39 42.12 18.21 15.74
CA PRO A 39 42.48 16.86 15.32
C PRO A 39 41.21 16.00 15.28
N THR A 40 40.71 15.75 14.08
CA THR A 40 39.50 14.98 13.84
C THR A 40 39.88 13.53 14.05
N THR A 41 39.65 13.03 15.25
CA THR A 41 39.71 11.59 15.49
C THR A 41 38.66 10.92 14.60
N PRO A 42 38.91 9.71 14.09
CA PRO A 42 37.90 8.95 13.35
C PRO A 42 36.56 8.87 14.08
N TYR A 43 36.59 8.81 15.43
CA TYR A 43 35.41 8.89 16.28
C TYR A 43 34.59 10.18 16.07
N ASN A 44 35.22 11.36 16.09
CA ASN A 44 34.51 12.63 15.91
C ASN A 44 33.89 12.75 14.51
N ILE A 45 34.56 12.20 13.49
CA ILE A 45 34.03 12.16 12.12
C ILE A 45 32.79 11.25 12.08
N ALA A 46 32.88 10.05 12.65
CA ALA A 46 31.74 9.13 12.74
C ALA A 46 30.56 9.75 13.52
N TYR A 47 30.83 10.47 14.61
CA TYR A 47 29.79 11.14 15.39
C TYR A 47 29.09 12.25 14.59
N LEU A 48 29.81 13.00 13.74
CA LEU A 48 29.19 13.97 12.85
C LEU A 48 28.31 13.30 11.79
N PHE A 49 28.75 12.18 11.19
CA PHE A 49 27.92 11.40 10.28
C PHE A 49 26.67 10.84 10.97
N TYR A 50 26.80 10.39 12.22
CA TYR A 50 25.68 9.91 13.03
C TYR A 50 24.64 11.01 13.24
N LEU A 51 25.07 12.23 13.59
CA LEU A 51 24.19 13.39 13.76
C LEU A 51 23.53 13.84 12.46
N ASP A 52 24.20 13.65 11.33
CA ASP A 52 23.65 13.91 9.99
C ASP A 52 22.69 12.78 9.51
N GLY A 53 22.59 11.69 10.27
CA GLY A 53 21.76 10.53 9.95
C GLY A 53 22.38 9.56 8.95
N ASN A 54 23.67 9.74 8.61
CA ASN A 54 24.41 8.84 7.73
C ASN A 54 25.00 7.69 8.55
N TYR A 55 24.12 6.75 8.92
CA TYR A 55 24.47 5.64 9.81
C TYR A 55 25.39 4.62 9.14
N GLU A 56 25.31 4.42 7.83
CA GLU A 56 26.21 3.52 7.10
C GLU A 56 27.66 4.02 7.14
N GLU A 57 27.90 5.30 6.85
CA GLU A 57 29.25 5.88 6.98
C GLU A 57 29.74 5.88 8.44
N THR A 58 28.81 6.12 9.39
CA THR A 58 29.13 5.99 10.82
C THR A 58 29.63 4.58 11.14
N ILE A 59 28.94 3.54 10.67
CA ILE A 59 29.31 2.14 10.86
C ILE A 59 30.66 1.84 10.17
N HIS A 60 30.84 2.30 8.94
CA HIS A 60 32.05 2.10 8.15
C HIS A 60 33.30 2.65 8.84
N ILE A 61 33.20 3.84 9.44
CA ILE A 61 34.31 4.48 10.16
C ILE A 61 34.55 3.81 11.53
N LEU A 62 33.49 3.43 12.25
CA LEU A 62 33.62 2.89 13.61
C LEU A 62 34.04 1.41 13.64
N GLN A 63 33.68 0.60 12.65
CA GLN A 63 34.02 -0.82 12.61
C GLN A 63 35.54 -1.08 12.74
N PRO A 64 36.42 -0.44 11.93
CA PRO A 64 37.86 -0.57 12.09
C PRO A 64 38.37 -0.04 13.44
N LEU A 65 37.77 1.04 13.95
CA LEU A 65 38.16 1.67 15.22
C LEU A 65 37.91 0.73 16.41
N VAL A 66 36.71 0.14 16.47
CA VAL A 66 36.32 -0.84 17.49
C VAL A 66 37.14 -2.12 17.37
N LYS A 67 37.48 -2.55 16.15
CA LYS A 67 38.36 -3.71 15.92
C LYS A 67 39.79 -3.45 16.41
N ALA A 68 40.31 -2.24 16.23
CA ALA A 68 41.64 -1.84 16.67
C ALA A 68 41.72 -1.62 18.19
N ASN A 69 40.64 -1.11 18.80
CA ASN A 69 40.53 -0.93 20.24
C ASN A 69 39.19 -1.51 20.76
N PRO A 70 39.10 -2.82 21.03
CA PRO A 70 37.90 -3.48 21.53
C PRO A 70 37.49 -3.11 22.96
N ASP A 71 38.19 -2.19 23.62
CA ASP A 71 37.86 -1.69 24.96
C ASP A 71 37.41 -0.22 24.94
N ASP A 72 37.31 0.40 23.76
CA ASP A 72 36.78 1.76 23.59
C ASP A 72 35.25 1.78 23.76
N PHE A 73 34.80 2.16 24.95
CA PHE A 73 33.38 2.21 25.31
C PHE A 73 32.59 3.15 24.38
N ASP A 74 33.10 4.35 24.13
CA ASP A 74 32.38 5.39 23.38
C ASP A 74 32.24 4.98 21.90
N ALA A 75 33.30 4.44 21.29
CA ALA A 75 33.28 3.96 19.92
C ALA A 75 32.33 2.77 19.74
N GLN A 76 32.32 1.83 20.69
CA GLN A 76 31.38 0.71 20.68
C GLN A 76 29.94 1.14 20.88
N HIS A 77 29.69 2.04 21.82
CA HIS A 77 28.34 2.52 22.10
C HIS A 77 27.77 3.24 20.87
N LEU A 78 28.54 4.14 20.24
CA LEU A 78 28.12 4.83 19.03
C LEU A 78 27.92 3.86 17.84
N LEU A 79 28.75 2.82 17.72
CA LEU A 79 28.58 1.79 16.70
C LEU A 79 27.28 0.99 16.93
N GLY A 80 27.00 0.60 18.16
CA GLY A 80 25.73 -0.05 18.53
C GLY A 80 24.52 0.83 18.19
N GLN A 81 24.59 2.13 18.51
CA GLN A 81 23.53 3.08 18.17
C GLN A 81 23.36 3.24 16.65
N ALA A 82 24.46 3.35 15.91
CA ALA A 82 24.42 3.46 14.45
C ALA A 82 23.83 2.18 13.81
N LEU A 83 24.19 1.01 14.31
CA LEU A 83 23.60 -0.27 13.87
C LEU A 83 22.09 -0.33 14.13
N LEU A 84 21.59 0.13 15.29
CA LEU A 84 20.15 0.21 15.53
C LEU A 84 19.45 1.14 14.54
N LYS A 85 20.01 2.32 14.32
CA LYS A 85 19.45 3.30 13.38
C LYS A 85 19.52 2.84 11.93
N ASN A 86 20.49 1.99 11.60
CA ASN A 86 20.65 1.33 10.31
C ASN A 86 19.88 -0.01 10.19
N ASN A 87 18.93 -0.28 11.09
CA ASN A 87 18.11 -1.50 11.13
C ASN A 87 18.90 -2.82 11.30
N ASN A 88 20.20 -2.78 11.61
CA ASN A 88 21.01 -3.94 11.97
C ASN A 88 20.88 -4.22 13.47
N ARG A 89 19.69 -4.68 13.84
CA ARG A 89 19.28 -4.86 15.24
C ARG A 89 20.05 -5.96 15.95
N SER A 90 20.33 -7.08 15.28
CA SER A 90 21.11 -8.19 15.86
C SER A 90 22.57 -7.80 16.08
N GLY A 91 23.17 -7.05 15.15
CA GLY A 91 24.52 -6.52 15.32
C GLY A 91 24.60 -5.54 16.49
N ALA A 92 23.60 -4.66 16.62
CA ALA A 92 23.52 -3.75 17.77
C ALA A 92 23.36 -4.49 19.11
N GLU A 93 22.44 -5.45 19.20
CA GLU A 93 22.20 -6.25 20.41
C GLU A 93 23.49 -6.97 20.86
N ALA A 94 24.25 -7.54 19.91
CA ALA A 94 25.55 -8.16 20.21
C ALA A 94 26.57 -7.17 20.81
N ILE A 95 26.68 -5.96 20.24
CA ILE A 95 27.59 -4.92 20.75
C ILE A 95 27.17 -4.48 22.15
N PHE A 96 25.89 -4.21 22.37
CA PHE A 96 25.44 -3.72 23.67
C PHE A 96 25.52 -4.78 24.77
N HIS A 97 25.30 -6.06 24.46
CA HIS A 97 25.56 -7.14 25.42
C HIS A 97 27.04 -7.22 25.80
N GLN A 98 27.95 -7.11 24.83
CA GLN A 98 29.38 -7.09 25.11
C GLN A 98 29.78 -5.89 26.00
N LEU A 99 29.22 -4.71 25.72
CA LEU A 99 29.42 -3.52 26.55
C LEU A 99 28.92 -3.72 27.98
N LEU A 100 27.74 -4.32 28.14
CA LEU A 100 27.14 -4.57 29.45
C LEU A 100 27.94 -5.63 30.25
N GLU A 101 28.50 -6.64 29.60
CA GLU A 101 29.37 -7.63 30.25
C GLU A 101 30.65 -6.99 30.80
N LYS A 102 31.28 -6.10 30.04
CA LYS A 102 32.51 -5.40 30.46
C LYS A 102 32.24 -4.28 31.46
N HIS A 103 31.10 -3.62 31.34
CA HIS A 103 30.72 -2.45 32.15
C HIS A 103 29.32 -2.63 32.75
N PRO A 104 29.14 -3.54 33.72
CA PRO A 104 27.83 -3.93 34.24
C PRO A 104 27.05 -2.79 34.92
N ASP A 105 27.75 -1.75 35.37
CA ASP A 105 27.18 -0.57 36.04
C ASP A 105 26.97 0.64 35.11
N ALA A 106 27.41 0.56 33.84
CA ALA A 106 27.22 1.64 32.88
C ALA A 106 25.76 1.72 32.45
N ILE A 107 25.12 2.87 32.70
CA ILE A 107 23.72 3.12 32.32
C ILE A 107 23.53 3.04 30.80
N ASP A 108 24.45 3.61 30.03
CA ASP A 108 24.37 3.65 28.56
C ASP A 108 24.43 2.24 27.95
N ALA A 109 25.23 1.33 28.53
CA ALA A 109 25.25 -0.08 28.11
C ALA A 109 23.91 -0.78 28.41
N ARG A 110 23.32 -0.53 29.58
CA ARG A 110 22.00 -1.08 29.96
C ARG A 110 20.88 -0.56 29.06
N ILE A 111 20.89 0.74 28.76
CA ILE A 111 19.91 1.36 27.85
C ILE A 111 20.10 0.84 26.43
N GLY A 112 21.34 0.69 25.96
CA GLY A 112 21.63 0.10 24.65
C GLY A 112 21.10 -1.33 24.51
N VAL A 113 21.25 -2.18 25.52
CA VAL A 113 20.64 -3.52 25.54
C VAL A 113 19.12 -3.42 25.49
N VAL A 114 18.51 -2.55 26.30
CA VAL A 114 17.06 -2.31 26.29
C VAL A 114 16.57 -1.91 24.90
N GLU A 115 17.17 -0.89 24.28
CA GLU A 115 16.76 -0.38 22.97
C GLU A 115 16.92 -1.45 21.88
N ALA A 116 18.02 -2.21 21.91
CA ALA A 116 18.27 -3.29 20.97
C ALA A 116 17.32 -4.47 21.15
N SER A 117 17.07 -4.90 22.39
CA SER A 117 16.11 -5.96 22.68
C SER A 117 14.69 -5.54 22.30
N LEU A 118 14.28 -4.29 22.55
CA LEU A 118 12.97 -3.79 22.09
C LEU A 118 12.88 -3.76 20.56
N ALA A 119 13.94 -3.35 19.86
CA ALA A 119 13.99 -3.39 18.40
C ALA A 119 13.89 -4.84 17.86
N ASN A 120 14.47 -5.82 18.57
CA ASN A 120 14.37 -7.25 18.23
C ASN A 120 13.10 -7.94 18.74
N ASN A 121 12.13 -7.20 19.31
CA ASN A 121 10.92 -7.75 19.94
C ASN A 121 11.21 -8.69 21.14
N HIS A 122 12.37 -8.58 21.76
CA HIS A 122 12.76 -9.26 23.00
C HIS A 122 12.41 -8.43 24.24
N ALA A 123 11.17 -7.94 24.32
CA ALA A 123 10.74 -7.03 25.38
C ALA A 123 10.87 -7.62 26.80
N SER A 124 10.75 -8.94 26.94
CA SER A 124 10.93 -9.67 28.20
C SER A 124 12.32 -9.51 28.82
N ILE A 125 13.36 -9.22 28.01
CA ILE A 125 14.71 -8.90 28.48
C ILE A 125 14.79 -7.47 29.02
N ALA A 126 14.11 -6.53 28.35
CA ALA A 126 14.17 -5.10 28.66
C ALA A 126 13.43 -4.74 29.97
N VAL A 127 12.27 -5.37 30.23
CA VAL A 127 11.42 -5.08 31.40
C VAL A 127 12.17 -5.12 32.73
N PRO A 128 12.87 -6.22 33.14
CA PRO A 128 13.53 -6.27 34.44
C PRO A 128 14.69 -5.27 34.59
N ILE A 129 15.37 -4.93 33.49
CA ILE A 129 16.43 -3.90 33.50
C ILE A 129 15.82 -2.53 33.80
N LEU A 130 14.71 -2.20 33.13
CA LEU A 130 14.02 -0.91 33.26
C LEU A 130 13.34 -0.76 34.63
N GLU A 131 12.74 -1.81 35.18
CA GLU A 131 12.18 -1.81 36.54
C GLU A 131 13.26 -1.45 37.60
N LYS A 132 14.48 -1.97 37.45
CA LYS A 132 15.60 -1.59 38.32
C LYS A 132 16.06 -0.15 38.09
N LEU A 133 16.11 0.29 36.83
CA LEU A 133 16.55 1.65 36.48
C LEU A 133 15.57 2.73 36.94
N THR A 134 14.25 2.50 36.91
CA THR A 134 13.27 3.48 37.42
C THR A 134 13.43 3.74 38.92
N SER A 135 13.84 2.74 39.70
CA SER A 135 14.15 2.92 41.12
C SER A 135 15.41 3.77 41.36
N GLN A 136 16.38 3.71 40.45
CA GLN A 136 17.64 4.47 40.54
C GLN A 136 17.51 5.89 39.97
N TYR A 137 16.65 6.07 38.98
CA TYR A 137 16.44 7.33 38.26
C TYR A 137 14.95 7.69 38.21
N PRO A 138 14.32 8.01 39.36
CA PRO A 138 12.87 8.17 39.48
C PRO A 138 12.28 9.35 38.69
N HIS A 139 13.12 10.25 38.15
CA HIS A 139 12.71 11.40 37.35
C HIS A 139 13.18 11.33 35.90
N SER A 140 13.73 10.19 35.46
CA SER A 140 14.23 10.05 34.08
C SER A 140 13.10 9.77 33.09
N VAL A 141 12.73 10.78 32.30
CA VAL A 141 11.71 10.67 31.25
C VAL A 141 11.99 9.50 30.31
N ASN A 142 13.23 9.36 29.83
CA ASN A 142 13.61 8.33 28.87
C ASN A 142 13.40 6.91 29.43
N ILE A 143 13.79 6.68 30.68
CA ILE A 143 13.66 5.36 31.32
C ILE A 143 12.19 4.98 31.47
N PHE A 144 11.33 5.90 31.91
CA PHE A 144 9.90 5.60 32.04
C PHE A 144 9.20 5.40 30.69
N LEU A 145 9.59 6.15 29.63
CA LEU A 145 9.07 5.92 28.27
C LEU A 145 9.48 4.53 27.74
N LEU A 146 10.75 4.15 27.92
CA LEU A 146 11.23 2.82 27.56
C LEU A 146 10.51 1.73 28.37
N LEU A 147 10.24 1.95 29.67
CA LEU A 147 9.50 0.99 30.50
C LEU A 147 8.06 0.80 30.03
N GLY A 148 7.34 1.90 29.77
CA GLY A 148 5.99 1.82 29.22
C GLY A 148 5.96 1.10 27.86
N THR A 149 6.95 1.37 27.00
CA THR A 149 7.09 0.71 25.69
C THR A 149 7.42 -0.77 25.86
N ALA A 150 8.32 -1.12 26.79
CA ALA A 150 8.69 -2.49 27.09
C ALA A 150 7.51 -3.28 27.64
N TYR A 151 6.73 -2.71 28.58
CA TYR A 151 5.52 -3.37 29.06
C TYR A 151 4.51 -3.59 27.94
N PHE A 152 4.27 -2.59 27.08
CA PHE A 152 3.36 -2.75 25.95
C PHE A 152 3.82 -3.85 24.99
N ASN A 153 5.10 -3.81 24.56
CA ASN A 153 5.68 -4.82 23.66
C ASN A 153 5.77 -6.22 24.30
N ASN A 154 5.79 -6.30 25.63
CA ASN A 154 5.73 -7.56 26.39
C ASN A 154 4.29 -8.07 26.60
N GLY A 155 3.28 -7.31 26.16
CA GLY A 155 1.85 -7.64 26.34
C GLY A 155 1.24 -7.20 27.67
N ASP A 156 2.00 -6.52 28.53
CA ASP A 156 1.57 -6.02 29.84
C ASP A 156 0.86 -4.65 29.72
N ASN A 157 -0.20 -4.56 28.90
CA ASN A 157 -0.86 -3.29 28.56
C ASN A 157 -1.30 -2.46 29.79
N LEU A 158 -1.76 -3.12 30.86
CA LEU A 158 -2.16 -2.45 32.11
C LEU A 158 -0.97 -1.79 32.83
N LYS A 159 0.19 -2.45 32.86
CA LYS A 159 1.41 -1.88 33.43
C LYS A 159 1.95 -0.75 32.56
N ALA A 160 1.87 -0.89 31.24
CA ALA A 160 2.20 0.18 30.30
C ALA A 160 1.33 1.41 30.55
N ALA A 161 0.01 1.22 30.61
CA ALA A 161 -0.94 2.28 30.91
C ALA A 161 -0.69 2.96 32.27
N GLU A 162 -0.40 2.20 33.34
CA GLU A 162 -0.06 2.80 34.63
C GLU A 162 1.25 3.58 34.58
N THR A 163 2.24 3.08 33.86
CA THR A 163 3.54 3.76 33.69
C THR A 163 3.35 5.11 33.00
N TYR A 164 2.59 5.15 31.91
CA TYR A 164 2.28 6.41 31.22
C TYR A 164 1.41 7.34 32.07
N ARG A 165 0.44 6.80 32.81
CA ARG A 165 -0.39 7.58 33.74
C ARG A 165 0.44 8.22 34.85
N HIS A 166 1.41 7.49 35.39
CA HIS A 166 2.38 8.03 36.35
C HIS A 166 3.18 9.19 35.74
N MET A 167 3.72 9.01 34.53
CA MET A 167 4.43 10.08 33.83
C MET A 167 3.59 11.35 33.62
N ILE A 168 2.30 11.19 33.27
CA ILE A 168 1.36 12.32 33.12
C ILE A 168 1.15 13.03 34.46
N ARG A 169 0.97 12.30 35.57
CA ARG A 169 0.79 12.87 36.92
C ARG A 169 2.01 13.65 37.39
N GLU A 170 3.21 13.13 37.11
CA GLU A 170 4.49 13.76 37.47
C GLU A 170 4.97 14.81 36.44
N ASN A 171 4.17 15.11 35.42
CA ASN A 171 4.48 16.07 34.35
C ASN A 171 5.79 15.73 33.58
N MET A 172 6.08 14.45 33.42
CA MET A 172 7.26 13.91 32.72
C MET A 172 6.91 13.62 31.26
N ALA A 173 7.29 14.51 30.33
CA ALA A 173 6.92 14.42 28.90
C ALA A 173 5.43 14.07 28.71
N SER A 174 4.57 14.80 29.41
CA SER A 174 3.15 14.48 29.56
C SER A 174 2.43 14.29 28.23
N GLU A 175 2.83 15.01 27.17
CA GLU A 175 2.22 14.88 25.84
C GLU A 175 2.49 13.51 25.19
N GLU A 176 3.74 13.04 25.20
CA GLU A 176 4.08 11.72 24.62
C GLU A 176 3.50 10.59 25.47
N ALA A 177 3.59 10.69 26.80
CA ALA A 177 2.97 9.72 27.70
C ALA A 177 1.45 9.68 27.52
N GLN A 178 0.81 10.83 27.32
CA GLN A 178 -0.61 10.91 27.02
C GLN A 178 -0.94 10.25 25.68
N LYS A 179 -0.17 10.50 24.61
CA LYS A 179 -0.37 9.82 23.31
C LYS A 179 -0.30 8.30 23.45
N ARG A 180 0.72 7.77 24.14
CA ARG A 180 0.87 6.33 24.37
C ARG A 180 -0.25 5.74 25.22
N PHE A 181 -0.68 6.47 26.26
CA PHE A 181 -1.83 6.07 27.08
C PHE A 181 -3.11 6.01 26.26
N LEU A 182 -3.38 7.03 25.44
CA LEU A 182 -4.56 7.08 24.58
C LEU A 182 -4.53 5.97 23.53
N ALA A 183 -3.38 5.69 22.91
CA ALA A 183 -3.24 4.60 21.94
C ALA A 183 -3.58 3.21 22.53
N ILE A 184 -3.26 2.96 23.81
CA ILE A 184 -3.60 1.69 24.48
C ILE A 184 -5.12 1.50 24.60
N TYR A 185 -5.88 2.56 24.86
CA TYR A 185 -7.34 2.48 25.05
C TYR A 185 -8.16 2.94 23.84
N GLY A 186 -7.51 3.56 22.85
CA GLY A 186 -8.15 4.21 21.71
C GLY A 186 -8.99 5.44 22.05
N SER A 187 -8.78 6.08 23.20
CA SER A 187 -9.69 7.11 23.71
C SER A 187 -9.48 8.47 23.03
N GLU A 188 -10.57 9.21 22.79
CA GLU A 188 -10.55 10.57 22.21
C GLU A 188 -9.76 11.56 23.09
N LYS A 189 -9.91 11.45 24.41
CA LYS A 189 -9.30 12.37 25.37
C LYS A 189 -8.84 11.63 26.60
N TYR A 190 -7.81 12.17 27.24
CA TYR A 190 -7.33 11.63 28.51
C TYR A 190 -8.29 11.99 29.62
N ASP A 191 -8.84 10.98 30.29
CA ASP A 191 -9.62 11.14 31.49
C ASP A 191 -8.86 10.61 32.72
N LYS A 192 -8.63 11.50 33.69
CA LYS A 192 -7.99 11.14 34.97
C LYS A 192 -8.80 10.11 35.77
N SER A 193 -10.11 10.05 35.54
CA SER A 193 -11.03 9.12 36.19
C SER A 193 -11.09 7.75 35.54
N GLN A 194 -10.53 7.61 34.32
CA GLN A 194 -10.53 6.36 33.56
C GLN A 194 -9.90 5.24 34.40
N GLN A 195 -10.69 4.24 34.76
CA GLN A 195 -10.19 3.08 35.46
C GLN A 195 -9.16 2.36 34.58
N LEU A 196 -8.06 1.90 35.19
CA LEU A 196 -7.09 1.08 34.48
C LEU A 196 -7.67 -0.26 34.10
N GLU A 197 -8.38 -0.86 35.06
CA GLU A 197 -8.86 -2.21 34.96
C GLU A 197 -10.00 -2.33 33.96
N PHE A 198 -9.99 -3.48 33.29
CA PHE A 198 -11.07 -3.91 32.44
C PHE A 198 -12.33 -4.09 33.30
N ASN A 199 -13.39 -3.32 33.04
CA ASN A 199 -14.63 -3.46 33.80
C ASN A 199 -15.39 -4.71 33.29
N SER A 200 -14.94 -5.89 33.72
CA SER A 200 -15.41 -7.23 33.32
C SER A 200 -16.85 -7.59 33.74
N ARG A 201 -17.69 -6.57 33.98
CA ARG A 201 -18.97 -6.72 34.68
C ARG A 201 -20.12 -5.96 34.06
N ASN A 202 -20.19 -5.84 32.74
CA ASN A 202 -21.53 -5.80 32.15
C ASN A 202 -22.16 -7.16 32.48
N PRO A 203 -23.20 -7.21 33.35
CA PRO A 203 -23.79 -8.48 33.72
C PRO A 203 -24.34 -9.12 32.45
N ARG A 204 -23.93 -10.37 32.18
CA ARG A 204 -24.44 -11.17 31.06
C ARG A 204 -25.98 -11.04 31.03
N PRO A 205 -26.57 -10.48 29.96
CA PRO A 205 -28.01 -10.29 29.85
C PRO A 205 -28.77 -11.60 30.08
N THR A 206 -29.93 -11.53 30.73
CA THR A 206 -30.78 -12.72 30.95
C THR A 206 -31.49 -13.18 29.69
N LEU A 207 -31.80 -12.25 28.78
CA LEU A 207 -32.38 -12.51 27.47
C LEU A 207 -31.31 -12.42 26.40
N THR A 208 -31.41 -13.30 25.39
CA THR A 208 -30.49 -13.29 24.26
C THR A 208 -30.62 -11.99 23.49
N GLN A 209 -29.49 -11.31 23.25
CA GLN A 209 -29.42 -10.08 22.48
C GLN A 209 -29.24 -10.40 21.00
N VAL A 210 -30.15 -9.87 20.16
CA VAL A 210 -30.11 -10.00 18.70
C VAL A 210 -30.53 -8.66 18.12
N ASN A 211 -29.57 -7.95 17.51
CA ASN A 211 -29.78 -6.62 16.94
C ASN A 211 -29.77 -6.61 15.41
N ALA A 212 -29.17 -7.65 14.81
CA ALA A 212 -29.15 -7.91 13.38
C ALA A 212 -29.47 -9.39 13.13
N ARG A 213 -30.20 -9.67 12.05
CA ARG A 213 -30.46 -11.04 11.60
C ARG A 213 -30.58 -11.14 10.09
N THR A 214 -30.49 -12.35 9.56
CA THR A 214 -30.90 -12.66 8.20
C THR A 214 -32.33 -13.16 8.16
N HIS A 215 -33.06 -12.79 7.10
CA HIS A 215 -34.43 -13.24 6.89
C HIS A 215 -34.70 -13.43 5.39
N ASN A 216 -34.95 -14.68 4.98
CA ASN A 216 -35.00 -15.07 3.56
C ASN A 216 -33.71 -14.67 2.84
N ASP A 217 -33.76 -13.69 1.93
CA ASP A 217 -32.64 -13.24 1.10
C ASP A 217 -32.12 -11.84 1.45
N TYR A 218 -32.43 -11.30 2.64
CA TYR A 218 -32.00 -9.97 3.09
C TYR A 218 -31.64 -9.92 4.58
N PHE A 219 -31.10 -8.77 5.02
CA PHE A 219 -30.80 -8.47 6.41
C PHE A 219 -31.92 -7.65 7.07
N GLU A 220 -32.15 -7.88 8.35
CA GLU A 220 -33.00 -7.04 9.19
C GLU A 220 -32.20 -6.54 10.39
N VAL A 221 -32.45 -5.29 10.77
CA VAL A 221 -31.93 -4.68 12.00
C VAL A 221 -33.07 -4.32 12.94
N LYS A 222 -32.79 -4.30 14.23
CA LYS A 222 -33.78 -4.01 15.26
C LYS A 222 -33.81 -2.52 15.58
N GLU A 223 -34.90 -1.85 15.24
CA GLU A 223 -35.14 -0.44 15.56
C GLU A 223 -36.44 -0.31 16.38
N ASN A 224 -36.36 0.30 17.57
CA ASN A 224 -37.51 0.46 18.48
C ASN A 224 -38.28 -0.86 18.70
N ASP A 225 -37.55 -1.95 18.96
CA ASP A 225 -38.07 -3.32 19.11
C ASP A 225 -38.80 -3.92 17.89
N LYS A 226 -38.61 -3.35 16.70
CA LYS A 226 -39.16 -3.87 15.44
C LYS A 226 -38.06 -4.19 14.46
N TRP A 227 -38.21 -5.33 13.77
CA TRP A 227 -37.36 -5.69 12.66
C TRP A 227 -37.63 -4.79 11.46
N GLN A 228 -36.57 -4.17 10.93
CA GLN A 228 -36.58 -3.36 9.72
C GLN A 228 -35.62 -3.98 8.70
N PRO A 229 -36.08 -4.27 7.47
CA PRO A 229 -35.18 -4.66 6.39
C PRO A 229 -34.12 -3.58 6.13
N ILE A 230 -32.90 -4.00 5.87
CA ILE A 230 -31.78 -3.12 5.51
C ILE A 230 -31.08 -3.66 4.26
N TYR A 231 -30.78 -2.77 3.33
CA TYR A 231 -29.86 -3.04 2.21
C TYR A 231 -28.49 -2.49 2.60
N LEU A 232 -27.45 -3.32 2.52
CA LEU A 232 -26.11 -2.93 2.96
C LEU A 232 -25.39 -2.19 1.83
N ASN A 233 -25.05 -0.91 2.03
CA ASN A 233 -24.17 -0.16 1.15
C ASN A 233 -22.98 0.33 1.97
N GLY A 234 -21.82 -0.27 1.73
CA GLY A 234 -20.69 -0.11 2.62
C GLY A 234 -19.38 0.21 1.94
N MET A 235 -18.39 0.52 2.78
CA MET A 235 -16.99 0.62 2.42
C MET A 235 -16.18 -0.40 3.20
N ASN A 236 -15.21 -0.99 2.54
CA ASN A 236 -14.12 -1.66 3.22
C ASN A 236 -13.13 -0.64 3.81
N LEU A 237 -12.39 -1.07 4.83
CA LEU A 237 -11.36 -0.28 5.51
C LEU A 237 -10.25 -1.20 6.03
N SER A 238 -8.98 -0.94 5.68
CA SER A 238 -7.81 -1.66 6.25
C SER A 238 -7.00 -0.89 7.29
N GLY A 239 -7.01 0.45 7.23
CA GLY A 239 -6.09 1.29 7.99
C GLY A 239 -4.69 1.46 7.39
N ALA A 240 -4.43 0.98 6.17
CA ALA A 240 -3.15 1.14 5.46
C ALA A 240 -2.97 2.53 4.79
N ALA A 241 -3.19 3.59 5.57
CA ALA A 241 -2.88 4.95 5.15
C ALA A 241 -1.37 5.17 4.96
N PRO A 242 -0.92 6.25 4.29
CA PRO A 242 0.50 6.52 4.09
C PRO A 242 1.29 6.44 5.40
N GLY A 243 2.35 5.64 5.39
CA GLY A 243 3.22 5.40 6.55
C GLY A 243 2.82 4.21 7.41
N TYR A 244 1.69 3.59 7.13
CA TYR A 244 1.17 2.43 7.85
C TYR A 244 1.08 1.21 6.95
N TYR A 245 1.16 0.04 7.56
CA TYR A 245 0.84 -1.23 6.92
C TYR A 245 -0.50 -1.72 7.48
N VAL A 246 -1.25 -2.53 6.72
CA VAL A 246 -2.46 -3.22 7.21
C VAL A 246 -2.25 -3.84 8.61
N PRO A 247 -1.17 -4.60 8.88
CA PRO A 247 -0.93 -5.19 10.19
C PRO A 247 -0.44 -4.22 11.29
N THR A 248 -0.12 -2.97 10.94
CA THR A 248 0.27 -1.91 11.90
C THR A 248 -0.43 -0.59 11.54
N PRO A 249 -1.77 -0.52 11.69
CA PRO A 249 -2.55 0.64 11.30
C PRO A 249 -2.41 1.79 12.34
N PRO A 250 -2.92 3.01 12.04
CA PRO A 250 -2.97 4.11 12.99
C PRO A 250 -3.62 3.73 14.32
N THR A 251 -3.22 4.37 15.41
CA THR A 251 -3.77 4.08 16.76
C THR A 251 -4.50 5.28 17.36
N GLU A 252 -4.57 6.38 16.62
CA GLU A 252 -5.17 7.64 16.99
C GLU A 252 -6.69 7.61 16.76
N PHE A 253 -7.46 8.02 17.76
CA PHE A 253 -8.93 8.10 17.68
C PHE A 253 -9.38 9.03 16.54
N GLU A 254 -8.73 10.18 16.39
CA GLU A 254 -9.11 11.23 15.45
C GLU A 254 -9.08 10.75 14.00
N VAL A 255 -8.16 9.84 13.66
CA VAL A 255 -8.02 9.26 12.32
C VAL A 255 -9.28 8.47 11.97
N TYR A 256 -9.69 7.55 12.85
CA TYR A 256 -10.89 6.73 12.63
C TYR A 256 -12.18 7.56 12.73
N ALA A 257 -12.24 8.54 13.62
CA ALA A 257 -13.39 9.44 13.72
C ALA A 257 -13.62 10.23 12.42
N GLU A 258 -12.54 10.71 11.78
CA GLU A 258 -12.61 11.37 10.49
C GLU A 258 -13.05 10.41 9.37
N TRP A 259 -12.43 9.22 9.29
CA TRP A 259 -12.77 8.23 8.27
C TRP A 259 -14.22 7.75 8.36
N LEU A 260 -14.68 7.38 9.55
CA LEU A 260 -16.06 6.95 9.78
C LEU A 260 -17.07 8.06 9.47
N LYS A 261 -16.74 9.31 9.80
CA LYS A 261 -17.55 10.46 9.42
C LYS A 261 -17.65 10.58 7.89
N LEU A 262 -16.54 10.48 7.16
CA LEU A 262 -16.52 10.55 5.70
C LEU A 262 -17.30 9.38 5.06
N ILE A 263 -17.19 8.17 5.60
CA ILE A 263 -17.97 7.00 5.14
C ILE A 263 -19.48 7.26 5.35
N ALA A 264 -19.88 7.71 6.53
CA ALA A 264 -21.28 8.06 6.80
C ALA A 264 -21.80 9.23 5.94
N ASP A 265 -20.95 10.22 5.66
CA ASP A 265 -21.29 11.34 4.78
C ASP A 265 -21.47 10.92 3.33
N MET A 266 -20.84 9.82 2.91
CA MET A 266 -21.09 9.16 1.62
C MET A 266 -22.45 8.43 1.58
N ASN A 267 -23.23 8.45 2.66
CA ASN A 267 -24.50 7.72 2.83
C ASN A 267 -24.33 6.19 2.84
N CYS A 268 -23.14 5.69 3.20
CA CYS A 268 -22.95 4.30 3.58
C CYS A 268 -23.61 4.02 4.93
N ASN A 269 -24.08 2.79 5.11
CA ASN A 269 -24.61 2.29 6.39
C ASN A 269 -23.79 1.13 6.97
N VAL A 270 -22.79 0.63 6.25
CA VAL A 270 -21.86 -0.41 6.72
C VAL A 270 -20.41 0.04 6.54
N VAL A 271 -19.58 -0.29 7.51
CA VAL A 271 -18.12 -0.34 7.38
C VAL A 271 -17.66 -1.78 7.61
N ARG A 272 -16.84 -2.33 6.71
CA ARG A 272 -16.22 -3.64 6.89
C ARG A 272 -14.78 -3.47 7.38
N GLY A 273 -14.45 -4.18 8.47
CA GLY A 273 -13.08 -4.29 8.94
C GLY A 273 -12.54 -5.69 8.67
N TYR A 274 -11.42 -5.77 7.94
CA TYR A 274 -10.81 -7.03 7.53
C TYR A 274 -10.33 -7.91 8.69
N ASN A 275 -9.72 -7.28 9.68
CA ASN A 275 -9.19 -7.95 10.86
C ASN A 275 -9.51 -7.12 12.10
N LEU A 276 -8.96 -7.54 13.24
CA LEU A 276 -9.06 -6.78 14.46
C LEU A 276 -8.31 -5.43 14.31
N PHE A 277 -9.07 -4.34 14.31
CA PHE A 277 -8.52 -2.98 14.38
C PHE A 277 -8.00 -2.61 15.77
N PRO A 278 -7.18 -1.56 15.92
CA PRO A 278 -6.82 -1.02 17.23
C PRO A 278 -8.04 -0.52 18.01
N PRO A 279 -7.96 -0.40 19.35
CA PRO A 279 -9.07 0.08 20.20
C PRO A 279 -9.69 1.41 19.73
N ALA A 280 -8.90 2.27 19.08
CA ALA A 280 -9.32 3.57 18.57
C ALA A 280 -10.47 3.47 17.55
N PHE A 281 -10.47 2.45 16.70
CA PHE A 281 -11.55 2.23 15.73
C PHE A 281 -12.89 2.00 16.43
N TYR A 282 -12.93 1.08 17.40
CA TYR A 282 -14.14 0.72 18.12
C TYR A 282 -14.67 1.88 18.98
N GLN A 283 -13.77 2.64 19.60
CA GLN A 283 -14.13 3.88 20.31
C GLN A 283 -14.73 4.91 19.35
N ALA A 284 -14.13 5.10 18.17
CA ALA A 284 -14.62 6.04 17.17
C ALA A 284 -15.97 5.61 16.58
N LEU A 285 -16.17 4.30 16.32
CA LEU A 285 -17.44 3.75 15.87
C LEU A 285 -18.56 3.96 16.89
N LYS A 286 -18.29 3.62 18.16
CA LYS A 286 -19.24 3.86 19.26
C LYS A 286 -19.58 5.35 19.37
N ALA A 287 -18.57 6.21 19.39
CA ALA A 287 -18.76 7.65 19.48
C ALA A 287 -19.54 8.22 18.28
N HIS A 288 -19.26 7.76 17.07
CA HIS A 288 -20.01 8.15 15.87
C HIS A 288 -21.49 7.76 15.99
N ASN A 289 -21.75 6.49 16.32
CA ASN A 289 -23.11 5.98 16.45
C ASN A 289 -23.87 6.58 17.62
N GLU A 290 -23.24 7.02 18.71
CA GLU A 290 -23.94 7.73 19.79
C GLU A 290 -24.27 9.18 19.44
N ARG A 291 -23.46 9.82 18.57
CA ARG A 291 -23.55 11.26 18.26
C ARG A 291 -24.24 11.59 16.94
N SER A 292 -24.33 10.63 16.02
CA SER A 292 -24.85 10.81 14.66
C SER A 292 -26.19 10.11 14.45
N GLU A 293 -27.07 10.67 13.62
CA GLU A 293 -28.28 9.99 13.12
C GLU A 293 -27.96 8.99 12.00
N LYS A 294 -26.84 9.20 11.28
CA LYS A 294 -26.35 8.25 10.25
C LYS A 294 -25.51 7.18 10.92
N LYS A 295 -26.16 6.17 11.49
CA LYS A 295 -25.48 5.04 12.13
C LYS A 295 -24.71 4.21 11.09
N LEU A 296 -23.58 3.69 11.50
CA LEU A 296 -22.79 2.72 10.74
C LEU A 296 -22.83 1.37 11.46
N TRP A 297 -23.13 0.32 10.71
CA TRP A 297 -22.97 -1.05 11.18
C TRP A 297 -21.57 -1.58 10.83
N LEU A 298 -21.02 -2.41 11.69
CA LEU A 298 -19.76 -3.10 11.50
C LEU A 298 -20.01 -4.50 10.94
N PHE A 299 -19.41 -4.79 9.78
CA PHE A 299 -19.16 -6.16 9.35
C PHE A 299 -17.72 -6.51 9.75
N GLN A 300 -17.57 -7.32 10.80
CA GLN A 300 -16.26 -7.66 11.36
C GLN A 300 -15.80 -9.00 10.79
N GLU A 301 -14.67 -9.00 10.10
CA GLU A 301 -14.06 -10.24 9.62
C GLU A 301 -12.97 -10.74 10.60
N VAL A 302 -12.75 -12.05 10.61
CA VAL A 302 -11.72 -12.74 11.40
C VAL A 302 -10.82 -13.51 10.44
N TRP A 303 -9.61 -12.99 10.24
CA TRP A 303 -8.65 -13.61 9.32
C TRP A 303 -8.09 -14.93 9.86
N LEU A 304 -8.00 -15.90 8.96
CA LEU A 304 -7.15 -17.07 9.16
C LEU A 304 -5.72 -16.68 8.79
N HIS A 305 -4.79 -16.79 9.73
CA HIS A 305 -3.37 -16.54 9.46
C HIS A 305 -2.76 -17.72 8.70
N VAL A 306 -2.63 -17.55 7.38
CA VAL A 306 -2.03 -18.55 6.51
C VAL A 306 -0.52 -18.31 6.39
N ARG A 307 0.27 -19.37 6.51
CA ARG A 307 1.71 -19.33 6.22
C ARG A 307 1.93 -19.50 4.72
N ASP A 308 2.49 -18.49 4.07
CA ASP A 308 2.80 -18.57 2.64
C ASP A 308 3.97 -19.55 2.40
N PRO A 309 3.77 -20.63 1.62
CA PRO A 309 4.79 -21.60 1.33
C PRO A 309 6.05 -21.01 0.70
N ARG A 310 5.91 -19.95 -0.10
CA ARG A 310 7.02 -19.30 -0.84
C ARG A 310 8.06 -18.70 0.10
N PHE A 311 7.65 -18.35 1.32
CA PHE A 311 8.50 -17.77 2.36
C PHE A 311 8.80 -18.75 3.51
N SER A 312 8.29 -19.98 3.43
CA SER A 312 8.54 -21.02 4.44
C SER A 312 9.55 -22.04 3.92
N SER A 313 10.57 -22.36 4.72
CA SER A 313 11.50 -23.46 4.44
C SER A 313 10.91 -24.84 4.79
N ILE A 314 9.63 -24.90 5.17
CA ILE A 314 9.05 -26.05 5.86
C ILE A 314 8.20 -26.87 4.89
N GLN A 315 8.44 -28.18 4.89
CA GLN A 315 7.58 -29.19 4.26
C GLN A 315 6.29 -29.41 5.09
N GLU A 316 5.64 -28.33 5.53
CA GLU A 316 4.38 -28.40 6.28
C GLU A 316 3.26 -28.81 5.30
N ALA A 317 2.46 -29.82 5.68
CA ALA A 317 1.23 -30.10 4.96
C ALA A 317 0.23 -28.98 5.29
N PHE A 318 -0.28 -28.30 4.26
CA PHE A 318 -1.29 -27.25 4.41
C PHE A 318 -2.65 -27.90 4.67
N ASP A 319 -2.91 -28.25 5.93
CA ASP A 319 -4.16 -28.87 6.37
C ASP A 319 -4.83 -27.98 7.43
N LEU A 320 -6.07 -27.56 7.16
CA LEU A 320 -6.87 -26.79 8.12
C LEU A 320 -7.09 -27.54 9.45
N TYR A 321 -6.99 -28.87 9.45
CA TYR A 321 -7.11 -29.68 10.65
C TYR A 321 -5.84 -29.73 11.51
N ASP A 322 -4.75 -29.04 11.12
CA ASP A 322 -3.59 -28.88 11.99
C ASP A 322 -4.02 -28.28 13.36
N PRO A 323 -3.68 -28.92 14.49
CA PRO A 323 -4.12 -28.46 15.81
C PRO A 323 -3.63 -27.04 16.14
N THR A 324 -2.46 -26.63 15.65
CA THR A 324 -1.91 -25.29 15.88
C THR A 324 -2.75 -24.25 15.16
N TRP A 325 -3.07 -24.48 13.88
CA TRP A 325 -3.90 -23.57 13.09
C TRP A 325 -5.31 -23.44 13.68
N GLN A 326 -5.89 -24.56 14.12
CA GLN A 326 -7.20 -24.54 14.77
C GLN A 326 -7.18 -23.73 16.07
N GLU A 327 -6.19 -23.91 16.94
CA GLU A 327 -6.11 -23.17 18.21
C GLU A 327 -5.79 -21.68 17.97
N GLU A 328 -4.93 -21.36 17.00
CA GLU A 328 -4.68 -19.97 16.58
C GLU A 328 -5.98 -19.30 16.13
N PHE A 329 -6.73 -19.93 15.21
CA PHE A 329 -7.98 -19.36 14.71
C PHE A 329 -9.08 -19.26 15.77
N LYS A 330 -9.19 -20.25 16.68
CA LYS A 330 -10.07 -20.13 17.85
C LYS A 330 -9.71 -18.91 18.70
N ASN A 331 -8.43 -18.72 18.98
CA ASN A 331 -7.98 -17.58 19.78
C ASN A 331 -8.28 -16.24 19.07
N GLU A 332 -8.12 -16.14 17.75
CA GLU A 332 -8.51 -14.95 16.99
C GLU A 332 -10.03 -14.65 17.13
N ILE A 333 -10.89 -15.67 16.98
CA ILE A 333 -12.34 -15.54 17.16
C ILE A 333 -12.68 -15.06 18.57
N GLN A 334 -12.08 -15.67 19.60
CA GLN A 334 -12.34 -15.33 20.99
C GLN A 334 -11.92 -13.88 21.31
N GLN A 335 -10.74 -13.48 20.86
CA GLN A 335 -10.22 -12.12 21.06
C GLN A 335 -11.09 -11.08 20.34
N MET A 336 -11.51 -11.36 19.11
CA MET A 336 -12.42 -10.50 18.36
C MET A 336 -13.78 -10.36 19.06
N ILE A 337 -14.41 -11.45 19.49
CA ILE A 337 -15.69 -11.39 20.23
C ILE A 337 -15.53 -10.56 21.50
N HIS A 338 -14.46 -10.80 22.27
CA HIS A 338 -14.17 -9.99 23.45
C HIS A 338 -13.99 -8.49 23.11
N ALA A 339 -13.35 -8.16 22.00
CA ALA A 339 -13.15 -6.78 21.57
C ALA A 339 -14.46 -6.10 21.16
N LEU A 340 -15.34 -6.80 20.42
CA LEU A 340 -16.67 -6.28 20.02
C LEU A 340 -17.54 -5.92 21.22
N HIS A 341 -17.47 -6.72 22.29
CA HIS A 341 -18.22 -6.50 23.52
C HIS A 341 -17.52 -5.55 24.50
N GLY A 342 -16.46 -4.86 24.05
CA GLY A 342 -15.67 -3.98 24.90
C GLY A 342 -15.20 -4.69 26.16
N ASN A 343 -14.62 -5.90 25.99
CA ASN A 343 -14.15 -6.79 27.04
C ASN A 343 -12.83 -7.51 26.73
N ALA A 344 -11.87 -6.82 26.10
CA ALA A 344 -10.58 -7.42 25.73
C ALA A 344 -9.37 -6.62 26.22
N ASN A 345 -8.33 -7.37 26.65
CA ASN A 345 -6.98 -6.86 26.83
C ASN A 345 -6.04 -7.75 26.00
N ILE A 346 -5.71 -7.29 24.79
CA ILE A 346 -5.02 -8.10 23.78
C ILE A 346 -3.52 -7.75 23.81
N PRO A 347 -2.64 -8.72 24.09
CA PRO A 347 -1.21 -8.49 24.18
C PRO A 347 -0.62 -8.14 22.82
N PHE A 348 0.44 -7.34 22.82
CA PHE A 348 1.15 -7.01 21.59
C PHE A 348 1.76 -8.25 20.91
N ARG A 349 1.45 -8.42 19.62
CA ARG A 349 2.10 -9.35 18.71
C ARG A 349 2.43 -8.59 17.44
N LYS A 350 3.65 -8.77 16.91
CA LYS A 350 4.07 -8.07 15.68
C LYS A 350 3.07 -8.37 14.57
N GLY A 351 2.59 -7.30 13.95
CA GLY A 351 1.65 -7.34 12.84
C GLY A 351 0.21 -7.69 13.23
N HIS A 352 -0.16 -7.44 14.48
CA HIS A 352 -1.50 -7.66 15.00
C HIS A 352 -1.89 -6.48 15.90
N ALA A 353 -3.17 -6.09 15.91
CA ALA A 353 -3.65 -5.04 16.79
C ALA A 353 -3.57 -5.45 18.26
N ALA A 354 -3.33 -4.49 19.14
CA ALA A 354 -3.15 -4.72 20.57
C ALA A 354 -3.66 -3.54 21.37
N GLY A 355 -3.94 -3.78 22.65
CA GLY A 355 -4.43 -2.76 23.58
C GLY A 355 -5.62 -3.24 24.40
N ILE A 356 -6.33 -2.27 24.98
CA ILE A 356 -7.43 -2.48 25.91
C ILE A 356 -8.73 -1.96 25.29
N TYR A 357 -9.61 -2.88 24.93
CA TYR A 357 -10.84 -2.62 24.18
C TYR A 357 -12.00 -2.42 25.13
N THR A 358 -12.36 -1.17 25.42
CA THR A 358 -13.43 -0.81 26.38
C THR A 358 -14.71 -0.29 25.73
N ALA A 359 -14.73 -0.17 24.40
CA ALA A 359 -15.91 0.22 23.65
C ALA A 359 -16.73 -1.02 23.31
N ASP A 360 -17.88 -1.18 23.96
CA ASP A 360 -18.88 -2.15 23.54
C ASP A 360 -19.60 -1.61 22.29
N VAL A 361 -19.40 -2.30 21.17
CA VAL A 361 -19.99 -2.02 19.87
C VAL A 361 -20.88 -3.16 19.39
N SER A 362 -21.17 -4.17 20.22
CA SER A 362 -21.92 -5.35 19.77
C SER A 362 -23.29 -4.99 19.21
N ASP A 363 -23.92 -3.94 19.73
CA ASP A 363 -25.21 -3.44 19.23
C ASP A 363 -25.15 -2.91 17.79
N TYR A 364 -23.96 -2.65 17.26
CA TYR A 364 -23.73 -2.11 15.93
C TYR A 364 -23.06 -3.10 14.98
N VAL A 365 -23.10 -4.42 15.26
CA VAL A 365 -22.53 -5.45 14.38
C VAL A 365 -23.60 -6.04 13.47
N ILE A 366 -23.43 -5.93 12.15
CA ILE A 366 -24.35 -6.51 11.15
C ILE A 366 -24.01 -7.96 10.80
N GLY A 367 -22.76 -8.37 11.02
CA GLY A 367 -22.32 -9.74 10.81
C GLY A 367 -20.87 -9.97 11.20
N ILE A 368 -20.51 -11.25 11.34
CA ILE A 368 -19.14 -11.71 11.55
C ILE A 368 -18.76 -12.64 10.39
N GLY A 369 -17.63 -12.35 9.74
CA GLY A 369 -17.09 -13.12 8.62
C GLY A 369 -15.90 -13.95 9.05
N LEU A 370 -15.92 -15.25 8.77
CA LEU A 370 -14.81 -16.15 9.10
C LEU A 370 -13.94 -16.39 7.88
N GLY A 371 -12.62 -16.25 8.08
CA GLY A 371 -11.61 -16.45 7.06
C GLY A 371 -11.14 -15.15 6.40
N LYS A 372 -10.15 -15.32 5.53
CA LYS A 372 -9.86 -14.45 4.38
C LYS A 372 -10.21 -15.28 3.13
N GLU A 373 -10.23 -14.70 1.94
CA GLU A 373 -10.16 -15.47 0.69
C GLU A 373 -9.11 -16.60 0.82
N LEU A 374 -9.59 -17.83 1.00
CA LEU A 374 -8.74 -18.99 1.27
C LEU A 374 -7.91 -19.28 0.02
N GLU A 375 -6.63 -19.56 0.18
CA GLU A 375 -5.84 -19.98 -0.97
C GLU A 375 -6.26 -21.40 -1.41
N THR A 376 -6.54 -21.58 -2.70
CA THR A 376 -7.19 -22.80 -3.21
C THR A 376 -6.38 -24.07 -2.96
N TYR A 377 -5.04 -23.98 -2.97
CA TYR A 377 -4.17 -25.10 -2.64
C TYR A 377 -4.39 -25.65 -1.21
N ILE A 378 -4.81 -24.81 -0.26
CA ILE A 378 -5.08 -25.22 1.13
C ILE A 378 -6.35 -26.06 1.17
N ALA A 379 -7.40 -25.60 0.48
CA ALA A 379 -8.65 -26.33 0.38
C ALA A 379 -8.45 -27.70 -0.29
N THR A 380 -7.76 -27.73 -1.43
CA THR A 380 -7.43 -28.97 -2.14
C THR A 380 -6.66 -29.94 -1.26
N GLN A 381 -5.61 -29.47 -0.60
CA GLN A 381 -4.79 -30.32 0.26
C GLN A 381 -5.58 -30.82 1.49
N THR A 382 -6.37 -29.97 2.11
CA THR A 382 -7.24 -30.32 3.25
C THR A 382 -8.27 -31.39 2.85
N ASN A 383 -8.93 -31.19 1.70
CA ASN A 383 -9.94 -32.11 1.18
C ASN A 383 -9.35 -33.48 0.84
N LEU A 384 -8.16 -33.51 0.24
CA LEU A 384 -7.43 -34.75 -0.07
C LEU A 384 -6.98 -35.53 1.17
N LEU A 385 -6.56 -34.83 2.23
CA LEU A 385 -6.08 -35.47 3.46
C LEU A 385 -7.20 -36.01 4.35
N ASN A 386 -8.40 -35.41 4.25
CA ASN A 386 -9.49 -35.65 5.20
C ASN A 386 -10.80 -36.15 4.54
N PRO A 387 -10.78 -37.05 3.53
CA PRO A 387 -11.92 -37.30 2.63
C PRO A 387 -13.19 -37.86 3.31
N THR A 388 -13.10 -38.31 4.55
CA THR A 388 -14.23 -38.83 5.33
C THR A 388 -14.97 -37.76 6.15
N LEU A 389 -14.41 -36.54 6.26
CA LEU A 389 -14.96 -35.47 7.08
C LEU A 389 -15.98 -34.61 6.31
N THR A 390 -17.13 -35.19 5.97
CA THR A 390 -18.12 -34.57 5.06
C THR A 390 -19.38 -34.04 5.74
N SER A 391 -19.46 -34.09 7.07
CA SER A 391 -20.62 -33.63 7.83
C SER A 391 -20.22 -33.14 9.22
N TYR A 392 -20.99 -32.19 9.75
CA TYR A 392 -20.81 -31.63 11.09
C TYR A 392 -22.16 -31.36 11.75
N HIS A 393 -22.29 -31.74 13.02
CA HIS A 393 -23.49 -31.48 13.81
C HIS A 393 -23.12 -30.63 15.03
N GLY A 394 -23.29 -29.32 14.90
CA GLY A 394 -23.09 -28.34 15.96
C GLY A 394 -24.39 -27.95 16.66
N ARG A 395 -24.26 -27.13 17.70
CA ARG A 395 -25.39 -26.69 18.52
C ARG A 395 -26.27 -25.65 17.80
N TYR A 396 -25.65 -24.79 17.01
CA TYR A 396 -26.24 -23.65 16.31
C TYR A 396 -26.08 -23.77 14.79
N VAL A 397 -24.96 -24.34 14.32
CA VAL A 397 -24.68 -24.57 12.89
C VAL A 397 -24.39 -26.04 12.64
N SER A 398 -25.00 -26.61 11.62
CA SER A 398 -24.75 -27.97 11.15
C SER A 398 -24.57 -27.99 9.63
N MET A 399 -23.86 -28.98 9.11
CA MET A 399 -23.65 -29.18 7.69
C MET A 399 -23.73 -30.67 7.36
N LYS A 400 -24.32 -31.01 6.21
CA LYS A 400 -24.38 -32.38 5.70
C LYS A 400 -23.95 -32.41 4.23
N ASP A 401 -23.35 -33.51 3.80
CA ASP A 401 -23.03 -33.79 2.40
C ASP A 401 -22.08 -32.73 1.77
N GLY A 402 -21.15 -32.17 2.56
CA GLY A 402 -20.13 -31.21 2.11
C GLY A 402 -18.71 -31.80 2.05
N ASN A 403 -17.71 -30.97 1.80
CA ASN A 403 -16.29 -31.36 1.80
C ASN A 403 -15.57 -31.04 3.14
N PRO A 404 -14.35 -31.55 3.37
CA PRO A 404 -13.61 -31.32 4.63
C PRO A 404 -13.32 -29.86 4.96
N THR A 405 -13.10 -29.01 3.96
CA THR A 405 -12.91 -27.56 4.11
C THR A 405 -14.21 -26.88 4.56
N GLU A 406 -15.34 -27.17 3.89
CA GLU A 406 -16.66 -26.68 4.30
C GLU A 406 -17.03 -27.15 5.71
N ARG A 407 -16.74 -28.42 6.02
CA ARG A 407 -16.96 -29.01 7.36
C ARG A 407 -16.14 -28.31 8.44
N TRP A 408 -14.93 -27.86 8.10
CA TRP A 408 -14.07 -27.10 9.01
C TRP A 408 -14.69 -25.74 9.31
N PHE A 409 -15.10 -24.99 8.29
CA PHE A 409 -15.76 -23.71 8.48
C PHE A 409 -17.10 -23.80 9.21
N ALA A 410 -17.91 -24.85 8.95
CA ALA A 410 -19.14 -25.10 9.69
C ALA A 410 -18.89 -25.26 11.20
N GLN A 411 -17.80 -25.96 11.59
CA GLN A 411 -17.40 -26.07 12.99
C GLN A 411 -17.03 -24.71 13.59
N PHE A 412 -16.33 -23.85 12.85
CA PHE A 412 -15.92 -22.55 13.36
C PHE A 412 -17.06 -21.52 13.39
N CYS A 413 -18.04 -21.63 12.49
CA CYS A 413 -19.29 -20.88 12.59
C CYS A 413 -20.05 -21.27 13.88
N ASP A 414 -20.18 -22.57 14.16
CA ASP A 414 -20.83 -23.05 15.39
C ASP A 414 -20.10 -22.58 16.66
N PHE A 415 -18.76 -22.71 16.66
CA PHE A 415 -17.91 -22.26 17.76
C PHE A 415 -18.06 -20.77 18.04
N THR A 416 -18.11 -19.93 16.99
CA THR A 416 -18.25 -18.48 17.12
C THR A 416 -19.56 -18.13 17.83
N VAL A 417 -20.68 -18.73 17.39
CA VAL A 417 -22.00 -18.50 18.02
C VAL A 417 -22.03 -19.04 19.46
N ASP A 418 -21.50 -20.24 19.71
CA ASP A 418 -21.49 -20.83 21.04
C ASP A 418 -20.65 -20.01 22.03
N TYR A 419 -19.50 -19.51 21.58
CA TYR A 419 -18.63 -18.70 22.40
C TYR A 419 -19.30 -17.37 22.79
N GLU A 420 -19.88 -16.66 21.82
CA GLU A 420 -20.59 -15.40 22.08
C GLU A 420 -21.81 -15.61 22.99
N MET A 421 -22.61 -16.63 22.71
CA MET A 421 -23.77 -16.98 23.53
C MET A 421 -23.39 -17.33 24.97
N THR A 422 -22.30 -18.07 25.17
CA THR A 422 -21.84 -18.49 26.49
C THR A 422 -21.37 -17.30 27.32
N HIS A 423 -20.58 -16.39 26.73
CA HIS A 423 -19.96 -15.29 27.47
C HIS A 423 -20.86 -14.05 27.56
N TYR A 424 -21.66 -13.77 26.53
CA TYR A 424 -22.40 -12.50 26.40
C TYR A 424 -23.90 -12.67 26.20
N ASN A 425 -24.39 -13.90 25.96
CA ASN A 425 -25.79 -14.14 25.60
C ASN A 425 -26.23 -13.27 24.40
N ALA A 426 -25.36 -13.11 23.42
CA ALA A 426 -25.60 -12.35 22.19
C ALA A 426 -25.37 -13.23 20.97
N GLN A 427 -25.93 -12.83 19.83
CA GLN A 427 -25.76 -13.50 18.55
C GLN A 427 -25.73 -12.48 17.41
N HIS A 428 -24.84 -12.69 16.45
CA HIS A 428 -24.78 -11.94 15.19
C HIS A 428 -24.87 -12.85 13.97
N PRO A 429 -25.31 -12.36 12.79
CA PRO A 429 -25.26 -13.12 11.56
C PRO A 429 -23.84 -13.59 11.26
N ILE A 430 -23.67 -14.83 10.80
CA ILE A 430 -22.36 -15.42 10.50
C ILE A 430 -22.26 -15.77 9.01
N THR A 431 -21.08 -15.57 8.43
CA THR A 431 -20.71 -16.07 7.09
C THR A 431 -19.31 -16.67 7.11
N VAL A 432 -19.01 -17.42 6.06
CA VAL A 432 -17.64 -17.63 5.60
C VAL A 432 -17.38 -16.64 4.47
N VAL A 433 -16.24 -15.97 4.47
CA VAL A 433 -15.90 -15.05 3.38
C VAL A 433 -15.29 -15.83 2.23
N ASN A 434 -15.87 -15.65 1.05
CA ASN A 434 -15.57 -16.43 -0.13
C ASN A 434 -15.19 -15.54 -1.33
N ALA A 435 -14.72 -16.17 -2.41
CA ALA A 435 -14.42 -15.54 -3.68
C ALA A 435 -14.70 -16.52 -4.84
N PRO A 436 -14.84 -16.02 -6.09
CA PRO A 436 -15.31 -16.79 -7.24
C PRO A 436 -14.56 -18.11 -7.50
N GLN A 437 -13.28 -18.21 -7.11
CA GLN A 437 -12.51 -19.44 -7.26
C GLN A 437 -13.09 -20.66 -6.53
N PHE A 438 -13.95 -20.46 -5.53
CA PHE A 438 -14.67 -21.52 -4.81
C PHE A 438 -16.20 -21.44 -4.98
N ASP A 439 -16.69 -20.71 -5.99
CA ASP A 439 -18.11 -20.82 -6.27
C ASP A 439 -18.46 -22.24 -6.73
N SER A 440 -19.72 -22.65 -6.53
CA SER A 440 -20.18 -23.99 -6.94
C SER A 440 -20.73 -23.99 -8.38
N ILE A 441 -20.28 -23.06 -9.22
CA ILE A 441 -20.72 -22.91 -10.60
C ILE A 441 -19.66 -23.49 -11.53
N TYR A 442 -20.07 -24.38 -12.43
CA TYR A 442 -19.14 -24.93 -13.42
C TYR A 442 -18.79 -23.92 -14.51
N HIS A 443 -17.49 -23.73 -14.77
CA HIS A 443 -16.96 -22.80 -15.75
C HIS A 443 -16.24 -23.53 -16.91
N PRO A 444 -16.84 -23.59 -18.11
CA PRO A 444 -16.21 -24.29 -19.24
C PRO A 444 -14.93 -23.61 -19.75
N SER A 445 -14.77 -22.29 -19.52
CA SER A 445 -13.55 -21.59 -19.93
C SER A 445 -12.36 -21.80 -19.01
N GLU A 446 -12.51 -22.51 -17.89
CA GLU A 446 -11.51 -22.61 -16.83
C GLU A 446 -11.02 -24.06 -16.69
N ALA A 447 -9.86 -24.42 -17.26
CA ALA A 447 -9.34 -25.77 -17.10
C ALA A 447 -8.63 -25.95 -15.75
N SER A 448 -8.83 -27.12 -15.12
CA SER A 448 -7.92 -27.59 -14.07
C SER A 448 -6.52 -27.82 -14.66
N ILE A 449 -5.49 -27.81 -13.81
CA ILE A 449 -4.11 -28.09 -14.22
C ILE A 449 -4.01 -29.45 -14.92
N ALA A 450 -4.72 -30.47 -14.43
CA ALA A 450 -4.72 -31.80 -15.04
C ALA A 450 -5.29 -31.78 -16.47
N GLU A 451 -6.35 -31.01 -16.72
CA GLU A 451 -6.92 -30.83 -18.06
C GLU A 451 -6.03 -29.94 -18.94
N GLN A 452 -5.46 -28.88 -18.38
CA GLN A 452 -4.52 -28.02 -19.07
C GLN A 452 -3.31 -28.83 -19.56
N HIS A 453 -2.68 -29.63 -18.71
CA HIS A 453 -1.55 -30.49 -19.10
C HIS A 453 -1.92 -31.48 -20.21
N LYS A 454 -3.14 -32.02 -20.19
CA LYS A 454 -3.63 -32.90 -21.26
C LYS A 454 -3.63 -32.17 -22.59
N TRP A 455 -4.13 -30.94 -22.63
CA TRP A 455 -4.16 -30.11 -23.84
C TRP A 455 -2.77 -29.64 -24.26
N GLU A 456 -1.93 -29.17 -23.33
CA GLU A 456 -0.55 -28.78 -23.61
C GLU A 456 0.23 -29.92 -24.28
N LYS A 457 0.11 -31.14 -23.76
CA LYS A 457 0.72 -32.33 -24.37
C LYS A 457 0.18 -32.61 -25.77
N GLN A 458 -1.12 -32.43 -25.98
CA GLN A 458 -1.75 -32.62 -27.30
C GLN A 458 -1.30 -31.55 -28.31
N TYR A 459 -1.11 -30.31 -27.87
CA TYR A 459 -0.64 -29.20 -28.70
C TYR A 459 0.88 -29.14 -28.86
N GLY A 460 1.62 -29.99 -28.15
CA GLY A 460 3.09 -29.94 -28.13
C GLY A 460 3.64 -28.68 -27.46
N LEU A 461 2.88 -28.10 -26.54
CA LEU A 461 3.32 -26.97 -25.72
C LEU A 461 4.23 -27.47 -24.59
N SER A 462 5.11 -26.59 -24.12
CA SER A 462 5.96 -26.88 -22.96
C SER A 462 5.07 -27.02 -21.73
N THR A 463 5.04 -28.22 -21.16
CA THR A 463 4.43 -28.50 -19.87
C THR A 463 5.34 -28.00 -18.76
N PHE A 464 4.86 -27.12 -17.88
CA PHE A 464 5.57 -26.83 -16.65
C PHE A 464 5.48 -28.04 -15.69
N PRO A 465 6.55 -28.40 -14.97
CA PRO A 465 6.49 -29.47 -13.98
C PRO A 465 5.45 -29.13 -12.91
N PHE A 466 4.72 -30.13 -12.41
CA PHE A 466 3.83 -29.97 -11.26
C PHE A 466 4.60 -29.32 -10.11
N THR A 467 4.26 -28.08 -9.78
CA THR A 467 4.62 -27.50 -8.48
C THR A 467 3.75 -28.18 -7.42
N ARG A 468 4.29 -28.39 -6.22
CA ARG A 468 3.49 -28.95 -5.11
C ARG A 468 2.33 -28.04 -4.67
N ILE A 469 2.39 -26.76 -5.06
CA ILE A 469 1.38 -25.73 -4.76
C ILE A 469 0.82 -25.27 -6.10
N ALA A 470 -0.49 -25.42 -6.24
CA ALA A 470 -1.26 -25.08 -7.43
C ALA A 470 -2.43 -24.19 -7.02
N PHE A 471 -2.46 -22.96 -7.53
CA PHE A 471 -3.59 -22.06 -7.36
C PHE A 471 -4.60 -22.35 -8.47
N GLU A 472 -5.43 -23.38 -8.29
CA GLU A 472 -6.47 -23.75 -9.25
C GLU A 472 -7.75 -22.95 -8.97
N THR A 473 -8.51 -22.63 -10.01
CA THR A 473 -9.87 -22.07 -9.90
C THR A 473 -10.87 -23.07 -10.48
N ASP A 474 -12.12 -23.06 -10.00
CA ASP A 474 -13.17 -24.00 -10.44
C ASP A 474 -12.77 -25.50 -10.25
N VAL A 475 -12.17 -25.81 -9.09
CA VAL A 475 -11.78 -27.19 -8.68
C VAL A 475 -12.35 -27.53 -7.31
N GLU A 476 -12.18 -26.63 -6.34
CA GLU A 476 -12.74 -26.78 -4.99
C GLU A 476 -13.96 -25.88 -4.83
N GLU A 477 -14.85 -26.24 -3.90
CA GLU A 477 -16.06 -25.47 -3.61
C GLU A 477 -16.16 -25.11 -2.13
N LEU A 478 -16.79 -23.96 -1.85
CA LEU A 478 -17.09 -23.48 -0.50
C LEU A 478 -18.48 -22.85 -0.48
N ASP A 479 -19.52 -23.65 -0.25
CA ASP A 479 -20.91 -23.21 -0.35
C ASP A 479 -21.60 -23.19 1.01
N VAL A 480 -21.77 -21.98 1.55
CA VAL A 480 -22.44 -21.77 2.84
C VAL A 480 -23.93 -22.10 2.82
N THR A 481 -24.56 -22.26 1.64
CA THR A 481 -25.96 -22.69 1.55
C THR A 481 -26.15 -24.15 1.96
N LYS A 482 -25.07 -24.94 2.03
CA LYS A 482 -25.06 -26.30 2.60
C LYS A 482 -25.19 -26.31 4.12
N TYR A 483 -25.09 -25.15 4.77
CA TYR A 483 -25.13 -25.04 6.22
C TYR A 483 -26.57 -24.82 6.68
N THR A 484 -26.87 -25.35 7.87
CA THR A 484 -28.20 -25.32 8.47
C THR A 484 -28.13 -24.68 9.85
N VAL A 485 -29.13 -23.86 10.16
CA VAL A 485 -29.27 -23.17 11.44
C VAL A 485 -30.12 -24.01 12.38
N ASN A 486 -29.62 -24.26 13.59
CA ASN A 486 -30.30 -24.96 14.66
C ASN A 486 -30.84 -23.98 15.71
N THR A 487 -32.00 -24.25 16.29
CA THR A 487 -32.50 -23.49 17.45
C THR A 487 -31.56 -23.66 18.63
N PRO A 488 -31.15 -22.59 19.35
CA PRO A 488 -31.75 -21.24 19.35
C PRO A 488 -30.94 -20.16 18.62
N PHE A 489 -30.27 -20.46 17.50
CA PHE A 489 -29.61 -19.43 16.68
C PHE A 489 -30.63 -18.67 15.83
N GLU A 490 -30.87 -17.40 16.16
CA GLU A 490 -31.89 -16.55 15.52
C GLU A 490 -31.30 -15.54 14.54
N SER A 491 -30.01 -15.20 14.65
CA SER A 491 -29.37 -14.21 13.76
C SER A 491 -29.10 -14.74 12.35
N GLY A 492 -28.94 -16.05 12.18
CA GLY A 492 -28.88 -16.70 10.87
C GLY A 492 -27.55 -16.61 10.13
N LEU A 493 -27.54 -17.19 8.92
CA LEU A 493 -26.38 -17.27 8.02
C LEU A 493 -26.60 -16.42 6.76
N PHE A 494 -25.52 -16.00 6.11
CA PHE A 494 -25.50 -15.36 4.80
C PHE A 494 -24.29 -15.80 3.98
N ALA A 495 -24.32 -15.54 2.67
CA ALA A 495 -23.21 -15.76 1.75
C ALA A 495 -22.52 -14.44 1.45
N CYS A 496 -21.19 -14.46 1.37
CA CYS A 496 -20.37 -13.28 1.12
C CYS A 496 -19.28 -13.62 0.10
N TYR A 497 -19.28 -12.90 -1.03
CA TYR A 497 -18.28 -13.08 -2.09
C TYR A 497 -17.57 -11.76 -2.39
N HIS A 498 -16.24 -11.83 -2.52
CA HIS A 498 -15.43 -10.77 -3.12
C HIS A 498 -15.36 -10.99 -4.61
N VAL A 499 -15.94 -10.09 -5.41
CA VAL A 499 -16.05 -10.31 -6.86
C VAL A 499 -15.52 -9.09 -7.60
N TYR A 500 -14.44 -9.32 -8.34
CA TYR A 500 -13.82 -8.31 -9.18
C TYR A 500 -14.15 -8.57 -10.65
N PRO A 501 -14.54 -7.55 -11.45
CA PRO A 501 -14.92 -7.74 -12.86
C PRO A 501 -13.81 -8.28 -13.78
N HIS A 502 -12.56 -8.18 -13.36
CA HIS A 502 -11.38 -8.56 -14.14
C HIS A 502 -10.86 -9.96 -13.81
N TRP A 503 -11.25 -10.58 -12.69
CA TRP A 503 -10.68 -11.85 -12.23
C TRP A 503 -11.71 -12.68 -11.43
N PRO A 504 -11.76 -14.02 -11.56
CA PRO A 504 -10.94 -14.88 -12.45
C PRO A 504 -11.28 -14.76 -13.93
N ASP A 505 -10.51 -15.46 -14.77
CA ASP A 505 -10.63 -15.40 -16.23
C ASP A 505 -12.01 -15.79 -16.77
N PHE A 506 -12.70 -16.73 -16.11
CA PHE A 506 -14.04 -17.11 -16.50
C PHE A 506 -15.05 -15.96 -16.45
N MET A 507 -14.82 -14.90 -15.65
CA MET A 507 -15.72 -13.73 -15.55
C MET A 507 -16.05 -13.13 -16.91
N TYR A 508 -15.06 -13.12 -17.80
CA TYR A 508 -15.18 -12.55 -19.13
C TYR A 508 -14.84 -13.54 -20.23
N ASN A 509 -14.34 -14.74 -19.93
CA ASN A 509 -14.11 -15.79 -20.93
C ASN A 509 -15.32 -16.69 -21.17
N ASP A 510 -16.17 -16.90 -20.16
CA ASP A 510 -17.33 -17.77 -20.29
C ASP A 510 -18.34 -17.22 -21.31
N PRO A 511 -18.76 -18.02 -22.31
CA PRO A 511 -19.71 -17.57 -23.33
C PRO A 511 -21.04 -17.07 -22.77
N LYS A 512 -21.48 -17.64 -21.64
CA LYS A 512 -22.75 -17.28 -20.99
C LYS A 512 -22.72 -15.83 -20.49
N TYR A 513 -21.60 -15.38 -19.92
CA TYR A 513 -21.42 -14.04 -19.40
C TYR A 513 -21.11 -13.03 -20.50
N LYS A 514 -20.24 -13.38 -21.47
CA LYS A 514 -19.89 -12.53 -22.62
C LYS A 514 -21.09 -11.96 -23.37
N SER A 515 -22.18 -12.72 -23.43
CA SER A 515 -23.40 -12.34 -24.15
C SER A 515 -24.31 -11.34 -23.41
N VAL A 516 -24.04 -11.11 -22.12
CA VAL A 516 -24.88 -10.26 -21.26
C VAL A 516 -24.58 -8.78 -21.50
N GLN A 517 -25.65 -7.99 -21.56
CA GLN A 517 -25.60 -6.54 -21.69
C GLN A 517 -26.55 -5.92 -20.65
N ASP A 518 -26.22 -4.72 -20.19
CA ASP A 518 -27.16 -3.85 -19.48
C ASP A 518 -27.48 -2.62 -20.36
N LYS A 519 -28.07 -1.58 -19.76
CA LYS A 519 -28.44 -0.35 -20.46
C LYS A 519 -27.25 0.44 -21.03
N GLU A 520 -26.03 0.18 -20.57
CA GLU A 520 -24.80 0.90 -20.94
C GLU A 520 -23.95 0.10 -21.94
N GLY A 521 -24.25 -1.19 -22.13
CA GLY A 521 -23.62 -2.05 -23.14
C GLY A 521 -23.23 -3.42 -22.59
N PRO A 522 -22.26 -4.12 -23.23
CA PRO A 522 -21.72 -5.39 -22.74
C PRO A 522 -21.31 -5.33 -21.28
N ASN A 523 -21.65 -6.38 -20.53
CA ASN A 523 -21.38 -6.47 -19.10
C ASN A 523 -21.29 -7.95 -18.65
N PRO A 524 -20.14 -8.61 -18.87
CA PRO A 524 -19.92 -9.98 -18.41
C PRO A 524 -20.03 -10.12 -16.88
N PHE A 525 -19.54 -9.12 -16.14
CA PHE A 525 -19.69 -9.06 -14.69
C PHE A 525 -21.16 -9.14 -14.25
N TYR A 526 -22.07 -8.41 -14.92
CA TYR A 526 -23.50 -8.51 -14.64
C TYR A 526 -24.06 -9.91 -14.93
N GLY A 527 -23.53 -10.59 -15.96
CA GLY A 527 -23.86 -11.98 -16.25
C GLY A 527 -23.47 -12.91 -15.11
N TYR A 528 -22.25 -12.78 -14.60
CA TYR A 528 -21.76 -13.58 -13.48
C TYR A 528 -22.57 -13.37 -12.21
N ILE A 529 -22.76 -12.12 -11.76
CA ILE A 529 -23.45 -11.85 -10.49
C ILE A 529 -24.92 -12.31 -10.51
N ARG A 530 -25.57 -12.31 -11.67
CA ARG A 530 -26.93 -12.86 -11.82
C ARG A 530 -26.96 -14.37 -11.67
N GLU A 531 -25.95 -15.07 -12.17
CA GLU A 531 -25.82 -16.51 -12.00
C GLU A 531 -25.46 -16.89 -10.57
N LEU A 532 -24.52 -16.15 -9.96
CA LEU A 532 -24.18 -16.32 -8.55
C LEU A 532 -25.40 -16.08 -7.64
N LYS A 533 -26.21 -15.05 -7.92
CA LYS A 533 -27.46 -14.86 -7.17
C LYS A 533 -28.46 -15.99 -7.38
N LYS A 534 -28.56 -16.52 -8.60
CA LYS A 534 -29.46 -17.65 -8.91
C LYS A 534 -29.05 -18.90 -8.13
N HIS A 535 -27.75 -19.16 -7.95
CA HIS A 535 -27.25 -20.24 -7.10
C HIS A 535 -27.67 -20.04 -5.64
N HIS A 536 -27.62 -18.79 -5.15
CA HIS A 536 -27.99 -18.40 -3.79
C HIS A 536 -29.44 -17.88 -3.68
N GLU A 537 -30.38 -18.49 -4.39
CA GLU A 537 -31.79 -18.11 -4.34
C GLU A 537 -32.36 -18.37 -2.92
N ASN A 538 -33.13 -17.43 -2.38
CA ASN A 538 -33.67 -17.48 -1.01
C ASN A 538 -32.63 -17.53 0.11
N PHE A 539 -31.36 -17.23 -0.18
CA PHE A 539 -30.29 -17.04 0.79
C PHE A 539 -29.76 -15.60 0.67
N PRO A 540 -29.44 -14.89 1.77
CA PRO A 540 -28.89 -13.54 1.68
C PRO A 540 -27.49 -13.63 1.07
N LEU A 541 -27.26 -12.84 0.02
CA LEU A 541 -26.00 -12.80 -0.70
C LEU A 541 -25.47 -11.37 -0.65
N LEU A 542 -24.33 -11.19 -0.01
CA LEU A 542 -23.61 -9.93 0.13
C LEU A 542 -22.42 -9.90 -0.85
N MET A 543 -22.28 -8.81 -1.59
CA MET A 543 -21.03 -8.51 -2.28
C MET A 543 -20.05 -7.90 -1.26
N GLY A 544 -19.11 -8.69 -0.76
CA GLY A 544 -18.17 -8.25 0.30
C GLY A 544 -17.09 -7.31 -0.21
N GLU A 545 -16.69 -7.48 -1.47
CA GLU A 545 -15.78 -6.59 -2.18
C GLU A 545 -16.15 -6.52 -3.65
N TYR A 546 -16.04 -5.32 -4.21
CA TYR A 546 -16.00 -5.04 -5.64
C TYR A 546 -15.38 -3.66 -5.82
N GLY A 547 -14.60 -3.48 -6.88
CA GLY A 547 -13.84 -2.24 -7.07
C GLY A 547 -13.14 -2.18 -8.41
N VAL A 548 -12.61 -1.00 -8.74
CA VAL A 548 -11.68 -0.82 -9.86
C VAL A 548 -10.67 0.28 -9.55
N SER A 549 -9.46 0.09 -10.02
CA SER A 549 -8.31 0.95 -9.74
C SER A 549 -8.21 2.14 -10.70
N THR A 550 -7.70 3.27 -10.20
CA THR A 550 -7.30 4.45 -10.99
C THR A 550 -5.80 4.47 -11.29
N SER A 551 -5.13 3.32 -11.20
CA SER A 551 -3.71 3.20 -11.54
C SER A 551 -3.44 3.62 -12.99
N TRP A 552 -2.22 4.06 -13.23
CA TRP A 552 -1.75 4.48 -14.55
C TRP A 552 -1.69 3.33 -15.54
N LEU A 553 -1.31 2.15 -15.05
CA LEU A 553 -1.17 0.94 -15.83
C LEU A 553 -2.35 0.01 -15.56
N SER A 554 -2.85 -0.64 -16.60
CA SER A 554 -3.65 -1.86 -16.45
C SER A 554 -2.72 -3.01 -16.06
N VAL A 555 -2.72 -3.40 -14.79
CA VAL A 555 -1.89 -4.51 -14.30
C VAL A 555 -2.51 -5.88 -14.63
N TYR A 556 -3.80 -5.89 -14.97
CA TYR A 556 -4.52 -7.06 -15.45
C TYR A 556 -5.48 -6.67 -16.58
N ASP A 557 -5.22 -7.15 -17.79
CA ASP A 557 -6.08 -6.90 -18.93
C ASP A 557 -7.26 -7.88 -18.92
N ALA A 558 -8.48 -7.46 -19.25
CA ALA A 558 -9.66 -8.33 -19.35
C ALA A 558 -10.38 -8.05 -20.68
N PRO A 559 -9.95 -8.67 -21.80
CA PRO A 559 -10.47 -8.36 -23.12
C PRO A 559 -12.00 -8.50 -23.21
N GLY A 560 -12.67 -7.43 -23.64
CA GLY A 560 -14.13 -7.39 -23.73
C GLY A 560 -14.85 -7.22 -22.38
N SER A 561 -14.09 -6.99 -21.32
CA SER A 561 -14.55 -6.65 -19.97
C SER A 561 -13.78 -5.42 -19.45
N ILE A 562 -13.60 -5.34 -18.13
CA ILE A 562 -13.04 -4.21 -17.41
C ILE A 562 -11.66 -4.61 -16.90
N ASN A 563 -10.68 -3.75 -17.12
CA ASN A 563 -9.31 -3.98 -16.73
C ASN A 563 -9.07 -3.71 -15.23
N GLN A 564 -7.96 -4.18 -14.70
CA GLN A 564 -7.47 -3.77 -13.39
C GLN A 564 -6.56 -2.55 -13.55
N GLY A 565 -7.17 -1.36 -13.60
CA GLY A 565 -6.43 -0.10 -13.76
C GLY A 565 -6.43 0.46 -15.18
N GLY A 566 -5.72 1.58 -15.35
CA GLY A 566 -5.70 2.35 -16.59
C GLY A 566 -6.91 3.28 -16.74
N TYR A 567 -7.58 3.62 -15.64
CA TYR A 567 -8.78 4.46 -15.63
C TYR A 567 -8.54 5.83 -15.01
N THR A 568 -9.26 6.80 -15.53
CA THR A 568 -9.42 8.10 -14.89
C THR A 568 -10.32 8.01 -13.64
N GLU A 569 -10.21 8.98 -12.73
CA GLU A 569 -11.12 9.05 -11.57
C GLU A 569 -12.60 9.15 -11.98
N GLN A 570 -12.90 9.80 -13.10
CA GLN A 570 -14.25 9.87 -13.64
C GLN A 570 -14.71 8.51 -14.18
N GLU A 571 -13.86 7.78 -14.92
CA GLU A 571 -14.20 6.43 -15.39
C GLU A 571 -14.40 5.45 -14.22
N GLN A 572 -13.57 5.54 -13.16
CA GLN A 572 -13.80 4.80 -11.92
C GLN A 572 -15.18 5.13 -11.33
N ALA A 573 -15.53 6.42 -11.24
CA ALA A 573 -16.82 6.87 -10.72
C ALA A 573 -18.01 6.29 -11.50
N ASP A 574 -17.92 6.33 -12.84
CA ASP A 574 -18.97 5.82 -13.74
C ASP A 574 -19.13 4.29 -13.59
N LEU A 575 -18.00 3.55 -13.58
CA LEU A 575 -17.99 2.09 -13.44
C LEU A 575 -18.54 1.62 -12.08
N LEU A 576 -18.08 2.22 -10.98
CA LEU A 576 -18.56 1.87 -9.64
C LEU A 576 -20.05 2.19 -9.48
N THR A 577 -20.52 3.30 -10.06
CA THR A 577 -21.94 3.67 -10.08
C THR A 577 -22.77 2.64 -10.85
N ARG A 578 -22.29 2.19 -12.02
CA ARG A 578 -22.95 1.18 -12.85
C ARG A 578 -23.06 -0.16 -12.10
N TRP A 579 -21.97 -0.65 -11.51
CA TRP A 579 -21.97 -1.95 -10.83
C TRP A 579 -22.77 -1.96 -9.54
N SER A 580 -22.70 -0.87 -8.75
CA SER A 580 -23.54 -0.71 -7.57
C SER A 580 -25.03 -0.88 -7.91
N LYS A 581 -25.47 -0.31 -9.05
CA LYS A 581 -26.83 -0.50 -9.58
C LYS A 581 -27.07 -1.94 -10.02
N ASN A 582 -26.15 -2.56 -10.76
CA ASN A 582 -26.30 -3.95 -11.21
C ASN A 582 -26.40 -4.95 -10.04
N ILE A 583 -25.64 -4.74 -8.96
CA ILE A 583 -25.69 -5.56 -7.73
C ILE A 583 -27.07 -5.42 -7.07
N GLN A 584 -27.58 -4.20 -6.94
CA GLN A 584 -28.92 -3.95 -6.42
C GLN A 584 -30.02 -4.58 -7.30
N GLU A 585 -29.96 -4.38 -8.62
CA GLU A 585 -30.89 -4.95 -9.60
C GLU A 585 -30.88 -6.48 -9.58
N SER A 586 -29.72 -7.08 -9.30
CA SER A 586 -29.54 -8.52 -9.10
C SER A 586 -30.11 -9.02 -7.77
N LYS A 587 -30.76 -8.19 -6.94
CA LYS A 587 -31.36 -8.59 -5.66
C LYS A 587 -30.36 -9.14 -4.63
N TYR A 588 -29.12 -8.65 -4.64
CA TYR A 588 -28.18 -8.88 -3.54
C TYR A 588 -28.71 -8.23 -2.26
N ALA A 589 -28.28 -8.74 -1.11
CA ALA A 589 -28.60 -8.17 0.20
C ALA A 589 -27.81 -6.86 0.48
N GLY A 590 -26.75 -6.63 -0.30
CA GLY A 590 -25.96 -5.41 -0.27
C GLY A 590 -24.68 -5.52 -1.09
N GLY A 591 -23.92 -4.43 -1.12
CA GLY A 591 -22.56 -4.40 -1.64
C GLY A 591 -21.66 -3.47 -0.87
N ILE A 592 -20.44 -3.93 -0.61
CA ILE A 592 -19.39 -3.20 0.10
C ILE A 592 -18.24 -2.97 -0.88
N LEU A 593 -17.91 -1.70 -1.12
CA LEU A 593 -16.92 -1.28 -2.10
C LEU A 593 -15.50 -1.47 -1.56
N PHE A 594 -14.63 -1.97 -2.42
CA PHE A 594 -13.18 -1.98 -2.24
C PHE A 594 -12.60 -0.82 -3.08
N GLU A 595 -12.03 0.23 -2.49
CA GLU A 595 -11.63 0.43 -1.09
C GLU A 595 -11.85 1.90 -0.67
N PHE A 596 -11.87 2.19 0.64
CA PHE A 596 -11.98 3.57 1.13
C PHE A 596 -10.72 4.38 0.87
N LEU A 597 -9.54 3.79 1.10
CA LEU A 597 -8.23 4.44 0.98
C LEU A 597 -7.45 3.95 -0.24
N ASP A 598 -6.63 4.82 -0.86
CA ASP A 598 -5.52 4.34 -1.69
C ASP A 598 -4.46 3.73 -0.77
N GLU A 599 -4.29 2.42 -0.85
CA GLU A 599 -3.46 1.65 0.08
C GLU A 599 -2.05 1.44 -0.49
N TRP A 600 -1.14 2.36 -0.15
CA TRP A 600 0.21 2.38 -0.74
C TRP A 600 1.01 1.10 -0.54
N VAL A 601 0.63 0.23 0.41
CA VAL A 601 1.34 -1.01 0.76
C VAL A 601 0.98 -2.21 -0.11
N HIS A 602 -0.15 -2.16 -0.82
CA HIS A 602 -0.59 -3.26 -1.65
C HIS A 602 0.11 -3.23 -3.01
N VAL A 603 0.43 -4.43 -3.52
CA VAL A 603 1.26 -4.60 -4.71
C VAL A 603 0.66 -5.65 -5.64
N SER A 604 0.51 -5.28 -6.91
CA SER A 604 0.07 -6.18 -7.97
C SER A 604 1.13 -7.26 -8.23
N VAL A 605 0.71 -8.51 -8.41
CA VAL A 605 1.61 -9.67 -8.52
C VAL A 605 2.72 -9.45 -9.58
N ASN A 606 2.38 -8.87 -10.72
CA ASN A 606 3.32 -8.60 -11.81
C ASN A 606 4.30 -7.44 -11.55
N LEU A 607 4.09 -6.63 -10.52
CA LEU A 607 4.97 -5.53 -10.12
C LEU A 607 5.77 -5.81 -8.83
N THR A 608 5.44 -6.88 -8.09
CA THR A 608 6.16 -7.30 -6.86
C THR A 608 7.67 -7.38 -7.03
N THR A 609 8.15 -7.79 -8.21
CA THR A 609 9.57 -7.85 -8.56
C THR A 609 10.28 -6.50 -8.37
N PHE A 610 9.61 -5.38 -8.60
CA PHE A 610 10.25 -4.07 -8.71
C PHE A 610 10.03 -3.18 -7.48
N GLN A 611 9.53 -3.73 -6.38
CA GLN A 611 9.13 -2.94 -5.22
C GLN A 611 9.74 -3.51 -3.94
N ASN A 612 10.22 -2.61 -3.07
CA ASN A 612 10.74 -2.99 -1.76
C ASN A 612 9.60 -3.01 -0.72
N PRO A 613 9.20 -4.18 -0.18
CA PRO A 613 8.11 -4.26 0.78
C PRO A 613 8.40 -3.50 2.08
N GLU A 614 9.66 -3.28 2.46
CA GLU A 614 10.04 -2.60 3.71
C GLU A 614 9.86 -1.07 3.69
N THR A 615 9.77 -0.47 2.51
CA THR A 615 9.60 0.99 2.36
C THR A 615 8.35 1.36 1.58
N LYS A 616 7.55 0.39 1.18
CA LYS A 616 6.36 0.57 0.34
C LYS A 616 5.30 1.50 0.96
N ASN A 617 5.20 1.56 2.28
CA ASN A 617 4.34 2.51 2.99
C ASN A 617 4.81 3.99 2.89
N LEU A 618 6.02 4.27 2.37
CA LEU A 618 6.62 5.61 2.33
C LEU A 618 6.46 6.33 0.98
N TRP A 619 5.96 5.66 -0.05
CA TRP A 619 5.84 6.22 -1.39
C TRP A 619 4.65 5.61 -2.14
N HIS A 620 4.07 6.37 -3.07
CA HIS A 620 2.89 5.96 -3.80
C HIS A 620 3.27 5.46 -5.18
N ASP A 621 3.08 4.16 -5.44
CA ASP A 621 3.21 3.63 -6.80
C ASP A 621 1.91 3.81 -7.55
N VAL A 622 1.87 4.83 -8.41
CA VAL A 622 0.69 5.11 -9.24
C VAL A 622 0.57 4.17 -10.43
N LEU A 623 1.57 3.33 -10.74
CA LEU A 623 1.42 2.27 -11.75
C LEU A 623 0.66 1.06 -11.20
N ASP A 624 0.68 0.86 -9.89
CA ASP A 624 0.17 -0.37 -9.28
C ASP A 624 -1.35 -0.37 -9.12
N GLY A 625 -2.01 -1.40 -9.66
CA GLY A 625 -3.46 -1.54 -9.56
C GLY A 625 -3.94 -1.62 -8.11
N GLU A 626 -3.26 -2.40 -7.28
CA GLU A 626 -3.67 -2.67 -5.90
C GLU A 626 -3.49 -1.46 -4.99
N SER A 627 -2.55 -0.56 -5.30
CA SER A 627 -2.34 0.68 -4.52
C SER A 627 -3.39 1.78 -4.77
N ASN A 628 -4.23 1.66 -5.82
CA ASN A 628 -5.00 2.79 -6.38
C ASN A 628 -6.54 2.56 -6.46
N TYR A 629 -7.10 1.65 -5.65
CA TYR A 629 -8.55 1.39 -5.60
C TYR A 629 -9.37 2.45 -4.85
N GLY A 630 -8.73 3.20 -3.95
CA GLY A 630 -9.40 4.06 -2.99
C GLY A 630 -10.33 5.08 -3.62
N VAL A 631 -11.44 5.40 -2.95
CA VAL A 631 -12.22 6.62 -3.22
C VAL A 631 -11.61 7.86 -2.55
N ILE A 632 -10.57 7.67 -1.73
CA ILE A 632 -9.72 8.70 -1.12
C ILE A 632 -8.27 8.46 -1.53
N THR A 633 -7.55 9.55 -1.80
CA THR A 633 -6.12 9.53 -2.13
C THR A 633 -5.31 10.54 -1.33
N PHE A 634 -3.99 10.44 -1.40
CA PHE A 634 -3.05 11.14 -0.54
C PHE A 634 -1.95 11.90 -1.31
N PRO A 635 -2.28 12.94 -2.10
CA PRO A 635 -1.27 13.70 -2.84
C PRO A 635 -0.31 14.46 -1.90
N SER A 636 0.92 14.67 -2.34
CA SER A 636 1.91 15.49 -1.63
C SER A 636 1.43 16.92 -1.38
N SER A 637 1.76 17.50 -0.23
CA SER A 637 1.32 18.86 0.13
C SER A 637 1.91 19.95 -0.80
N PRO A 638 1.11 20.92 -1.27
CA PRO A 638 1.57 22.02 -2.12
C PRO A 638 2.71 22.87 -1.51
N PRO A 639 3.40 23.69 -2.33
CA PRO A 639 3.38 23.70 -3.79
C PRO A 639 3.95 22.39 -4.37
N ILE A 640 3.24 21.86 -5.37
CA ILE A 640 3.62 20.70 -6.20
C ILE A 640 3.27 21.02 -7.66
N PRO A 641 4.04 20.53 -8.66
CA PRO A 641 3.70 20.73 -10.07
C PRO A 641 2.39 20.03 -10.48
N LEU A 642 1.42 20.82 -10.93
CA LEU A 642 0.10 20.33 -11.37
C LEU A 642 -0.12 20.37 -12.89
N LEU A 643 0.93 20.62 -13.68
CA LEU A 643 0.87 20.67 -15.15
C LEU A 643 -0.13 21.72 -15.67
N ARG A 644 0.12 23.00 -15.37
CA ARG A 644 -0.80 24.12 -15.69
C ARG A 644 -0.09 25.45 -16.01
N GLY A 645 1.22 25.40 -16.27
CA GLY A 645 2.04 26.56 -16.62
C GLY A 645 2.26 27.54 -15.45
N GLU A 646 2.14 27.12 -14.19
CA GLU A 646 2.22 28.02 -13.04
C GLU A 646 3.58 27.95 -12.34
N LYS A 647 4.37 29.03 -12.44
CA LYS A 647 5.73 29.07 -11.86
C LYS A 647 5.78 28.85 -10.36
N LYS A 648 4.73 29.23 -9.62
CA LYS A 648 4.62 29.05 -8.17
C LYS A 648 4.62 27.57 -7.77
N ASP A 649 4.10 26.69 -8.62
CA ASP A 649 4.03 25.24 -8.37
C ASP A 649 5.43 24.61 -8.35
N TRP A 650 6.42 25.30 -8.95
CA TRP A 650 7.82 24.91 -9.04
C TRP A 650 8.73 25.64 -8.04
N SER A 651 8.19 26.28 -7.00
CA SER A 651 9.01 27.06 -6.07
C SER A 651 10.01 26.20 -5.26
N LYS A 652 9.76 24.89 -5.15
CA LYS A 652 10.65 23.89 -4.52
C LYS A 652 11.63 23.23 -5.49
N ALA A 653 11.57 23.54 -6.79
CA ALA A 653 12.32 22.83 -7.81
C ALA A 653 13.78 23.29 -7.93
N SER A 654 14.67 22.33 -8.18
CA SER A 654 16.08 22.58 -8.49
C SER A 654 16.26 23.00 -9.94
N SER A 655 17.16 23.94 -10.18
CA SER A 655 17.60 24.34 -11.52
C SER A 655 18.78 23.46 -11.95
N LEU A 656 18.57 22.55 -12.91
CA LEU A 656 19.61 21.60 -13.33
C LEU A 656 20.64 22.22 -14.27
N THR A 657 20.18 22.92 -15.31
CA THR A 657 21.05 23.53 -16.31
C THR A 657 20.36 24.69 -17.03
N SER A 658 21.14 25.57 -17.64
CA SER A 658 20.65 26.74 -18.37
C SER A 658 21.49 27.04 -19.62
N ALA A 659 20.82 27.50 -20.67
CA ALA A 659 21.47 27.99 -21.88
C ALA A 659 22.25 29.29 -21.64
N SER A 660 23.35 29.47 -22.37
CA SER A 660 24.15 30.71 -22.34
C SER A 660 23.31 31.95 -22.67
N PHE A 661 23.45 33.01 -21.86
CA PHE A 661 22.68 34.26 -21.95
C PHE A 661 22.98 35.09 -23.21
N PHE A 662 24.12 34.86 -23.88
CA PHE A 662 24.59 35.72 -24.97
C PHE A 662 24.13 35.28 -26.37
N LYS A 663 23.45 34.13 -26.53
CA LYS A 663 22.90 33.69 -27.82
C LYS A 663 21.49 34.27 -28.03
N ARG A 664 21.23 34.84 -29.20
CA ARG A 664 19.88 35.22 -29.64
C ARG A 664 19.05 33.94 -29.82
N ARG A 665 17.88 33.88 -29.18
CA ARG A 665 16.98 32.72 -29.20
C ARG A 665 15.74 33.01 -30.06
N LYS A 666 15.23 31.97 -30.71
CA LYS A 666 13.96 31.96 -31.43
C LYS A 666 12.89 31.29 -30.55
N PRO A 667 11.59 31.53 -30.79
CA PRO A 667 10.52 30.81 -30.12
C PRO A 667 10.76 29.30 -30.11
N GLY A 668 10.53 28.67 -28.96
CA GLY A 668 10.77 27.25 -28.70
C GLY A 668 12.22 26.84 -28.42
N ASP A 669 13.21 27.72 -28.56
CA ASP A 669 14.59 27.37 -28.20
C ASP A 669 14.70 27.14 -26.68
N LEU A 670 15.42 26.09 -26.27
CA LEU A 670 15.59 25.72 -24.87
C LEU A 670 16.35 26.79 -24.08
N LYS A 671 15.87 27.09 -22.85
CA LYS A 671 16.47 28.07 -21.93
C LYS A 671 16.96 27.43 -20.65
N LYS A 672 16.16 26.56 -20.03
CA LYS A 672 16.45 26.06 -18.70
C LYS A 672 15.74 24.74 -18.44
N VAL A 673 16.37 23.87 -17.65
CA VAL A 673 15.77 22.62 -17.17
C VAL A 673 15.66 22.68 -15.66
N HIS A 674 14.48 22.35 -15.16
CA HIS A 674 14.19 22.22 -13.73
C HIS A 674 13.73 20.81 -13.39
N ALA A 675 14.01 20.39 -12.17
CA ALA A 675 13.55 19.12 -11.64
C ALA A 675 13.07 19.23 -10.19
N TYR A 676 12.07 18.45 -9.85
CA TYR A 676 11.51 18.29 -8.52
C TYR A 676 11.03 16.84 -8.38
N SER A 677 10.85 16.34 -7.16
CA SER A 677 10.26 15.03 -6.95
C SER A 677 9.48 14.99 -5.64
N ASP A 678 8.59 14.02 -5.55
CA ASP A 678 7.80 13.73 -4.37
C ASP A 678 7.65 12.22 -4.14
N CYS A 679 6.68 11.83 -3.30
CA CYS A 679 6.45 10.43 -2.98
C CYS A 679 5.91 9.59 -4.15
N ALA A 680 5.53 10.18 -5.29
CA ALA A 680 4.93 9.46 -6.42
C ALA A 680 5.67 9.68 -7.75
N TYR A 681 6.23 10.88 -7.97
CA TYR A 681 6.73 11.29 -9.27
C TYR A 681 8.10 11.96 -9.22
N LEU A 682 8.85 11.81 -10.31
CA LEU A 682 9.83 12.80 -10.78
C LEU A 682 9.11 13.81 -11.67
N TYR A 683 9.34 15.10 -11.41
CA TYR A 683 8.83 16.20 -12.22
C TYR A 683 9.96 16.87 -12.98
N LEU A 684 9.75 17.15 -14.27
CA LEU A 684 10.67 17.90 -15.11
C LEU A 684 9.97 19.10 -15.75
N ARG A 685 10.66 20.23 -15.82
CA ARG A 685 10.20 21.40 -16.57
C ARG A 685 11.28 21.91 -17.51
N LEU A 686 10.90 22.08 -18.77
CA LEU A 686 11.69 22.74 -19.79
C LEU A 686 11.15 24.16 -19.95
N ASP A 687 11.96 25.15 -19.60
CA ASP A 687 11.70 26.53 -19.99
C ASP A 687 12.25 26.73 -21.41
N VAL A 688 11.40 27.21 -22.31
CA VAL A 688 11.72 27.53 -23.70
C VAL A 688 11.44 29.01 -23.98
N GLU A 689 11.98 29.53 -25.08
CA GLU A 689 11.62 30.88 -25.52
C GLU A 689 10.13 30.92 -25.88
N PRO A 690 9.33 31.79 -25.24
CA PRO A 690 7.88 31.79 -25.47
C PRO A 690 7.51 32.08 -26.91
N TRP A 691 6.39 31.52 -27.34
CA TRP A 691 5.75 31.86 -28.61
C TRP A 691 4.92 33.13 -28.44
N GLY A 692 4.76 33.87 -29.54
CA GLY A 692 3.79 34.98 -29.56
C GLY A 692 2.38 34.49 -29.25
N LYS A 693 1.50 35.38 -28.74
CA LYS A 693 0.11 35.03 -28.39
C LYS A 693 -0.67 34.34 -29.53
N ASP A 694 -0.34 34.69 -30.78
CA ASP A 694 -1.01 34.18 -31.98
C ASP A 694 -0.23 33.05 -32.67
N GLU A 695 0.95 32.70 -32.16
CA GLU A 695 1.79 31.63 -32.69
C GLU A 695 1.43 30.28 -32.04
N LYS A 696 1.29 29.24 -32.86
CA LYS A 696 1.07 27.87 -32.39
C LYS A 696 2.33 27.03 -32.59
N LEU A 697 2.62 26.17 -31.62
CA LEU A 697 3.66 25.15 -31.76
C LEU A 697 3.24 24.14 -32.83
N ASP A 698 4.05 24.01 -33.87
CA ASP A 698 3.88 23.00 -34.92
C ASP A 698 4.71 21.76 -34.55
N TRP A 699 4.05 20.76 -33.98
CA TRP A 699 4.66 19.52 -33.49
C TRP A 699 5.30 18.65 -34.58
N GLU A 700 4.92 18.84 -35.84
CA GLU A 700 5.56 18.14 -36.96
C GLU A 700 6.91 18.78 -37.31
N LYS A 701 7.11 20.07 -36.98
CA LYS A 701 8.37 20.80 -37.20
C LYS A 701 9.24 20.88 -35.97
N GLN A 702 8.67 20.96 -34.76
CA GLN A 702 9.43 21.12 -33.53
C GLN A 702 8.90 20.20 -32.42
N GLN A 703 9.80 19.38 -31.90
CA GLN A 703 9.52 18.36 -30.88
C GLN A 703 10.47 18.55 -29.71
N TYR A 704 10.10 18.01 -28.54
CA TYR A 704 10.93 18.08 -27.34
C TYR A 704 11.21 16.70 -26.80
N TRP A 705 12.48 16.37 -26.67
CA TRP A 705 12.89 15.07 -26.15
C TRP A 705 13.67 15.25 -24.85
N VAL A 706 13.61 14.27 -23.97
CA VAL A 706 14.41 14.22 -22.75
C VAL A 706 15.04 12.84 -22.62
N ALA A 707 16.36 12.78 -22.60
CA ALA A 707 17.10 11.57 -22.31
C ALA A 707 17.45 11.53 -20.82
N LEU A 708 17.18 10.41 -20.17
CA LEU A 708 17.50 10.18 -18.77
C LEU A 708 18.49 9.03 -18.61
N SER A 709 19.31 9.14 -17.58
CA SER A 709 20.23 8.09 -17.14
C SER A 709 20.01 7.82 -15.66
N THR A 710 19.37 6.70 -15.33
CA THR A 710 19.08 6.33 -13.94
C THR A 710 20.30 5.74 -13.23
N LEU A 711 21.22 5.14 -13.98
CA LEU A 711 22.53 4.67 -13.53
C LEU A 711 23.62 5.16 -14.52
N PRO A 712 24.04 6.43 -14.43
CA PRO A 712 25.05 7.01 -15.31
C PRO A 712 26.32 6.15 -15.40
N GLY A 713 26.69 5.77 -16.63
CA GLY A 713 27.87 4.97 -16.95
C GLY A 713 27.69 3.46 -16.84
N GLN A 714 26.49 2.96 -16.51
CA GLN A 714 26.26 1.52 -16.29
C GLN A 714 25.22 0.89 -17.20
N PHE A 715 24.29 1.66 -17.76
CA PHE A 715 23.30 1.16 -18.71
C PHE A 715 22.91 2.25 -19.70
N GLY A 716 22.33 1.87 -20.83
CA GLY A 716 21.82 2.80 -21.84
C GLY A 716 22.57 2.79 -23.15
N SER A 717 22.15 3.69 -24.05
CA SER A 717 22.76 3.95 -25.34
C SER A 717 23.59 5.24 -25.27
N GLU A 718 24.85 5.20 -25.73
CA GLU A 718 25.64 6.42 -25.92
C GLU A 718 25.06 7.27 -27.05
N LEU A 719 24.71 6.68 -28.19
CA LEU A 719 24.15 7.41 -29.31
C LEU A 719 22.62 7.40 -29.26
N LEU A 720 21.98 8.57 -29.31
CA LEU A 720 20.52 8.65 -29.45
C LEU A 720 20.11 8.45 -30.93
N PRO A 721 19.11 7.59 -31.20
CA PRO A 721 18.60 7.39 -32.56
C PRO A 721 17.99 8.68 -33.14
N GLU A 722 17.97 8.79 -34.46
CA GLU A 722 17.50 9.93 -35.27
C GLU A 722 18.31 11.24 -35.14
N ILE A 723 18.66 11.67 -33.93
CA ILE A 723 19.38 12.93 -33.69
C ILE A 723 20.91 12.77 -33.64
N GLY A 724 21.42 11.56 -33.43
CA GLY A 724 22.85 11.22 -33.56
C GLY A 724 23.77 11.92 -32.56
N VAL A 725 23.24 12.36 -31.42
CA VAL A 725 24.02 12.95 -30.33
C VAL A 725 24.55 11.86 -29.40
N GLY A 726 25.81 11.97 -29.02
CA GLY A 726 26.48 11.12 -28.04
C GLY A 726 26.24 11.61 -26.60
N ILE A 727 25.92 10.70 -25.70
CA ILE A 727 25.77 10.89 -24.25
C ILE A 727 26.67 9.84 -23.59
N GLU A 728 27.87 10.23 -23.18
CA GLU A 728 28.90 9.28 -22.69
C GLU A 728 28.44 8.46 -21.47
N SER A 729 27.49 8.97 -20.68
CA SER A 729 26.93 8.24 -19.54
C SER A 729 25.96 7.12 -19.93
N GLY A 730 25.53 7.06 -21.20
CA GLY A 730 24.41 6.24 -21.62
C GLY A 730 23.06 6.81 -21.19
N ALA A 731 22.13 6.93 -22.13
CA ALA A 731 20.72 7.18 -21.83
C ALA A 731 19.97 5.84 -21.80
N ASN A 732 19.33 5.54 -20.67
CA ASN A 732 18.55 4.30 -20.52
C ASN A 732 17.04 4.54 -20.56
N ILE A 733 16.60 5.79 -20.50
CA ILE A 733 15.21 6.21 -20.73
C ILE A 733 15.19 7.36 -21.73
N LEU A 734 14.25 7.36 -22.66
CA LEU A 734 14.04 8.42 -23.63
C LEU A 734 12.57 8.84 -23.65
N ILE A 735 12.31 10.11 -23.37
CA ILE A 735 11.00 10.73 -23.45
C ILE A 735 10.93 11.53 -24.74
N GLN A 736 9.85 11.34 -25.52
CA GLN A 736 9.60 12.05 -26.77
C GLN A 736 8.24 12.73 -26.73
N LEU A 737 8.22 14.05 -26.83
CA LEU A 737 7.02 14.87 -26.91
C LEU A 737 6.89 15.40 -28.34
N ALA A 738 6.04 14.73 -29.12
CA ALA A 738 5.87 14.95 -30.56
C ALA A 738 4.46 15.41 -30.95
N GLY A 739 3.69 15.90 -29.98
CA GLY A 739 2.27 16.26 -30.13
C GLY A 739 1.44 15.74 -28.97
N GLU A 740 0.29 16.36 -28.72
CA GLU A 740 -0.59 16.07 -27.56
C GLU A 740 -0.96 14.58 -27.44
N ASN A 741 -1.12 13.87 -28.56
CA ASN A 741 -1.43 12.43 -28.58
C ASN A 741 -0.22 11.55 -28.95
N LYS A 742 0.99 12.11 -28.96
CA LYS A 742 2.23 11.44 -29.41
C LYS A 742 3.35 11.53 -28.35
N GLY A 743 3.00 11.72 -27.08
CA GLY A 743 3.93 11.66 -25.96
C GLY A 743 4.29 10.22 -25.61
N LYS A 744 5.59 9.89 -25.56
CA LYS A 744 6.07 8.56 -25.21
C LYS A 744 7.25 8.58 -24.23
N ILE A 745 7.36 7.55 -23.40
CA ILE A 745 8.55 7.18 -22.64
C ILE A 745 9.02 5.79 -23.11
N LEU A 746 10.30 5.68 -23.41
CA LEU A 746 10.92 4.48 -23.95
C LEU A 746 12.10 4.07 -23.08
N VAL A 747 12.43 2.77 -23.09
CA VAL A 747 13.57 2.21 -22.37
C VAL A 747 14.61 1.69 -23.35
N SER A 748 15.90 1.83 -23.03
CA SER A 748 16.96 1.21 -23.83
C SER A 748 16.90 -0.32 -23.70
N GLN A 749 17.10 -1.03 -24.80
CA GLN A 749 16.98 -2.49 -24.83
C GLN A 749 17.96 -3.19 -23.90
N ASN A 750 19.16 -2.64 -23.65
CA ASN A 750 20.10 -3.20 -22.67
C ASN A 750 19.69 -3.01 -21.20
N TYR A 751 18.71 -2.14 -20.92
CA TYR A 751 18.16 -1.89 -19.58
C TYR A 751 16.75 -2.45 -19.39
N ASN A 752 16.00 -2.71 -20.47
CA ASN A 752 14.65 -3.26 -20.38
C ASN A 752 14.66 -4.65 -19.69
N PRO A 753 13.88 -4.87 -18.63
CA PRO A 753 13.80 -6.16 -17.94
C PRO A 753 13.17 -7.29 -18.76
N PHE A 754 12.42 -6.96 -19.82
CA PHE A 754 11.69 -7.91 -20.64
C PHE A 754 12.29 -8.04 -22.04
N LYS A 755 11.99 -9.16 -22.70
CA LYS A 755 12.34 -9.45 -24.09
C LYS A 755 11.24 -10.29 -24.76
N TRP A 756 11.14 -10.18 -26.07
CA TRP A 756 10.35 -11.12 -26.86
C TRP A 756 11.07 -12.47 -26.95
N ILE A 757 10.35 -13.54 -26.63
CA ILE A 757 10.84 -14.92 -26.67
C ILE A 757 10.00 -15.69 -27.69
N ALA A 758 10.65 -16.44 -28.58
CA ALA A 758 9.96 -17.31 -29.53
C ALA A 758 9.16 -18.39 -28.80
N THR A 759 7.93 -18.62 -29.25
CA THR A 759 7.01 -19.62 -28.70
C THR A 759 6.26 -20.36 -29.82
N SER A 760 5.38 -21.28 -29.45
CA SER A 760 4.48 -21.95 -30.37
C SER A 760 3.62 -20.95 -31.15
N PRO A 761 3.36 -21.16 -32.46
CA PRO A 761 2.42 -20.35 -33.23
C PRO A 761 1.02 -20.28 -32.62
N LEU A 762 0.61 -21.32 -31.88
CA LEU A 762 -0.65 -21.37 -31.15
C LEU A 762 -0.78 -20.30 -30.06
N LEU A 763 0.35 -19.84 -29.52
CA LEU A 763 0.45 -18.80 -28.49
C LEU A 763 0.86 -17.43 -29.07
N GLY A 764 0.82 -17.26 -30.40
CA GLY A 764 1.20 -16.01 -31.06
C GLY A 764 2.64 -15.96 -31.60
N SER A 765 3.36 -17.09 -31.66
CA SER A 765 4.76 -17.22 -32.13
C SER A 765 5.83 -16.50 -31.30
N THR A 766 5.49 -15.44 -30.56
CA THR A 766 6.35 -14.79 -29.56
C THR A 766 5.56 -14.37 -28.33
N VAL A 767 6.17 -14.44 -27.14
CA VAL A 767 5.62 -13.93 -25.89
C VAL A 767 6.62 -13.00 -25.20
N LEU A 768 6.10 -12.07 -24.40
CA LEU A 768 6.94 -11.20 -23.58
C LEU A 768 7.40 -11.99 -22.35
N GLY A 769 8.70 -12.16 -22.18
CA GLY A 769 9.30 -12.86 -21.05
C GLY A 769 10.40 -12.04 -20.38
N ARG A 770 10.75 -12.41 -19.15
CA ARG A 770 11.80 -11.77 -18.35
C ARG A 770 13.18 -12.12 -18.90
N LYS A 771 14.14 -11.18 -18.83
CA LYS A 771 15.56 -11.47 -19.07
C LYS A 771 16.15 -12.21 -17.86
N GLU A 772 17.10 -13.11 -18.12
CA GLU A 772 17.75 -13.89 -17.06
C GLU A 772 18.74 -13.07 -16.24
N ARG A 773 19.46 -12.14 -16.89
CA ARG A 773 20.37 -11.15 -16.31
C ARG A 773 20.48 -9.93 -17.21
N LEU A 774 20.68 -8.77 -16.61
CA LEU A 774 21.13 -7.55 -17.28
C LEU A 774 22.66 -7.49 -17.23
N GLN A 775 23.27 -6.98 -18.30
CA GLN A 775 24.72 -6.83 -18.40
C GLN A 775 25.06 -5.35 -18.22
N PRO A 776 25.69 -4.94 -17.09
CA PRO A 776 26.09 -3.56 -16.92
C PRO A 776 27.17 -3.19 -17.95
N GLY A 777 26.95 -2.08 -18.63
CA GLY A 777 27.74 -1.54 -19.69
C GLY A 777 26.92 -0.54 -20.49
N VAL A 778 27.56 0.54 -20.95
CA VAL A 778 26.94 1.43 -21.92
C VAL A 778 27.22 0.89 -23.31
N ASP A 779 26.17 0.72 -24.11
CA ASP A 779 26.31 0.33 -25.51
C ASP A 779 26.49 1.58 -26.37
N LEU A 780 27.33 1.51 -27.40
CA LEU A 780 27.43 2.59 -28.38
C LEU A 780 26.05 2.91 -29.00
N ILE A 781 25.29 1.86 -29.34
CA ILE A 781 23.91 1.96 -29.83
C ILE A 781 23.09 0.86 -29.17
N SER A 782 22.15 1.24 -28.31
CA SER A 782 21.09 0.38 -27.80
C SER A 782 19.75 0.91 -28.30
N PRO A 783 18.93 0.11 -29.03
CA PRO A 783 17.61 0.55 -29.47
C PRO A 783 16.73 0.95 -28.28
N PHE A 784 15.87 1.95 -28.48
CA PHE A 784 14.84 2.30 -27.51
C PHE A 784 13.52 1.61 -27.90
N GLU A 785 12.91 0.94 -26.93
CA GLU A 785 11.69 0.16 -27.10
C GLU A 785 10.62 0.58 -26.08
N GLU A 786 9.37 0.21 -26.38
CA GLU A 786 8.25 0.47 -25.48
C GLU A 786 8.38 -0.37 -24.20
N ILE A 787 8.02 0.24 -23.08
CA ILE A 787 7.93 -0.40 -21.77
C ILE A 787 6.64 -1.22 -21.73
N LEU A 788 6.79 -2.53 -21.82
CA LEU A 788 5.67 -3.48 -21.74
C LEU A 788 5.78 -4.31 -20.46
N PHE A 789 4.67 -4.47 -19.75
CA PHE A 789 4.57 -5.35 -18.59
C PHE A 789 3.67 -6.55 -18.92
N PRO A 790 4.10 -7.79 -18.64
CA PRO A 790 3.20 -8.94 -18.69
C PRO A 790 2.04 -8.74 -17.73
N THR A 791 0.81 -8.90 -18.22
CA THR A 791 -0.41 -8.82 -17.40
C THR A 791 -0.95 -10.21 -17.11
N LYS A 792 -0.94 -11.10 -18.11
CA LYS A 792 -1.42 -12.48 -17.98
C LYS A 792 -0.60 -13.47 -18.78
N SER A 793 -0.43 -14.66 -18.20
CA SER A 793 0.01 -15.86 -18.92
C SER A 793 -1.10 -16.34 -19.86
N TYR A 794 -0.78 -17.26 -20.77
CA TYR A 794 -1.81 -17.95 -21.53
C TYR A 794 -2.62 -18.87 -20.62
N HIS A 795 -3.87 -19.11 -21.00
CA HIS A 795 -4.78 -19.98 -20.28
C HIS A 795 -5.51 -20.91 -21.24
N LEU A 796 -5.98 -22.06 -20.75
CA LEU A 796 -6.71 -23.06 -21.54
C LEU A 796 -8.12 -23.27 -20.97
N GLY A 797 -9.10 -23.28 -21.86
CA GLY A 797 -10.44 -23.77 -21.54
C GLY A 797 -10.46 -25.29 -21.46
N ARG A 798 -11.48 -25.85 -20.79
CA ARG A 798 -11.65 -27.31 -20.65
C ARG A 798 -11.81 -28.01 -22.01
N ASP A 799 -12.29 -27.29 -23.02
CA ASP A 799 -12.44 -27.74 -24.40
C ASP A 799 -11.17 -27.61 -25.26
N GLY A 800 -10.06 -27.11 -24.68
CA GLY A 800 -8.79 -26.86 -25.35
C GLY A 800 -8.68 -25.48 -26.01
N THR A 801 -9.69 -24.62 -25.87
CA THR A 801 -9.62 -23.23 -26.34
C THR A 801 -8.43 -22.51 -25.71
N ILE A 802 -7.59 -21.90 -26.55
CA ILE A 802 -6.40 -21.16 -26.10
C ILE A 802 -6.74 -19.69 -25.94
N TYR A 803 -6.59 -19.18 -24.71
CA TYR A 803 -6.61 -17.76 -24.40
C TYR A 803 -5.16 -17.24 -24.40
N PRO A 804 -4.79 -16.36 -25.34
CA PRO A 804 -3.41 -15.91 -25.49
C PRO A 804 -2.96 -15.06 -24.29
N PRO A 805 -1.64 -14.99 -24.04
CA PRO A 805 -1.11 -14.09 -23.02
C PRO A 805 -1.34 -12.63 -23.43
N SER A 806 -1.30 -11.72 -22.44
CA SER A 806 -1.50 -10.28 -22.66
C SER A 806 -0.42 -9.46 -21.93
N PHE A 807 -0.28 -8.21 -22.35
CA PHE A 807 0.69 -7.26 -21.82
C PHE A 807 0.11 -5.84 -21.89
N ALA A 808 0.51 -5.01 -20.93
CA ALA A 808 0.14 -3.61 -20.88
C ALA A 808 1.30 -2.72 -21.33
N ASN A 809 0.98 -1.71 -22.14
CA ASN A 809 1.95 -0.74 -22.62
C ASN A 809 1.98 0.48 -21.69
N ALA A 810 3.08 0.63 -20.95
CA ALA A 810 3.29 1.72 -20.01
C ALA A 810 3.95 2.96 -20.65
N SER A 811 4.22 2.92 -21.96
CA SER A 811 5.00 3.94 -22.66
C SER A 811 4.22 5.21 -22.99
N THR A 812 2.89 5.17 -22.91
CA THR A 812 2.05 6.30 -23.32
C THR A 812 2.07 7.41 -22.27
N LEU A 813 2.42 8.62 -22.69
CA LEU A 813 2.38 9.82 -21.85
C LEU A 813 1.23 10.74 -22.29
N ASN A 814 0.12 10.70 -21.56
CA ASN A 814 -1.07 11.48 -21.90
C ASN A 814 -0.82 12.98 -21.68
N TYR A 815 -1.23 13.80 -22.65
CA TYR A 815 -1.24 15.24 -22.51
C TYR A 815 -2.44 15.70 -21.67
N GLY A 816 -2.26 16.68 -20.79
CA GLY A 816 -3.35 17.26 -20.02
C GLY A 816 -2.87 17.89 -18.71
N THR A 817 -3.80 18.16 -17.80
CA THR A 817 -3.51 18.79 -16.51
C THR A 817 -3.75 17.84 -15.34
N ALA A 818 -2.88 17.92 -14.33
CA ALA A 818 -3.00 17.19 -13.07
C ALA A 818 -3.64 18.06 -11.97
N ASP A 819 -4.20 19.22 -12.33
CA ASP A 819 -4.88 20.13 -11.40
C ASP A 819 -6.31 19.63 -11.12
N PRO A 820 -6.61 19.13 -9.91
CA PRO A 820 -7.95 18.61 -9.58
C PRO A 820 -9.04 19.69 -9.55
N SER A 821 -8.68 20.98 -9.61
CA SER A 821 -9.67 22.07 -9.75
C SER A 821 -10.07 22.35 -11.20
N SER A 822 -9.39 21.73 -12.17
CA SER A 822 -9.69 21.88 -13.60
C SER A 822 -10.78 20.92 -14.05
N VAL A 823 -11.65 21.37 -14.97
CA VAL A 823 -12.61 20.50 -15.66
C VAL A 823 -11.92 19.53 -16.65
N GLU A 824 -10.67 19.79 -17.00
CA GLU A 824 -9.82 18.93 -17.85
C GLU A 824 -8.90 18.02 -17.01
N PHE A 825 -9.13 17.94 -15.70
CA PHE A 825 -8.33 17.12 -14.80
C PHE A 825 -8.29 15.65 -15.25
N SER A 826 -7.10 15.07 -15.24
CA SER A 826 -6.94 13.62 -15.30
C SER A 826 -5.78 13.18 -14.42
N ASN A 827 -6.03 12.20 -13.55
CA ASN A 827 -4.99 11.49 -12.80
C ASN A 827 -3.96 10.82 -13.73
N LEU A 828 -4.28 10.60 -15.02
CA LEU A 828 -3.40 9.99 -16.02
C LEU A 828 -2.58 11.00 -16.83
N SER A 829 -2.74 12.32 -16.64
CA SER A 829 -1.98 13.32 -17.40
C SER A 829 -0.50 13.27 -17.03
N ALA A 830 0.40 13.10 -17.99
CA ALA A 830 1.85 13.06 -17.78
C ALA A 830 2.55 14.38 -18.08
N TRP A 831 2.01 15.18 -19.00
CA TRP A 831 2.70 16.40 -19.42
C TRP A 831 1.75 17.45 -20.01
N HIS A 832 2.23 18.69 -20.02
CA HIS A 832 1.51 19.86 -20.51
C HIS A 832 2.46 20.88 -21.15
N VAL A 833 1.95 21.74 -22.04
CA VAL A 833 2.69 22.89 -22.57
C VAL A 833 1.88 24.19 -22.46
N ASP A 834 2.49 25.22 -21.87
CA ASP A 834 2.04 26.60 -21.98
C ASP A 834 3.00 27.36 -22.90
N THR A 835 2.58 27.53 -24.16
CA THR A 835 3.39 28.20 -25.19
C THR A 835 3.59 29.69 -24.90
N THR A 836 2.63 30.35 -24.26
CA THR A 836 2.69 31.78 -23.96
C THR A 836 3.68 32.09 -22.83
N LYS A 837 3.83 31.16 -21.88
CA LYS A 837 4.81 31.24 -20.81
C LYS A 837 6.13 30.55 -21.15
N GLY A 838 6.15 29.78 -22.24
CA GLY A 838 7.30 28.99 -22.68
C GLY A 838 7.65 27.90 -21.66
N MET A 839 6.66 27.17 -21.17
CA MET A 839 6.83 26.13 -20.15
C MET A 839 6.31 24.79 -20.68
N ILE A 840 7.16 23.77 -20.68
CA ILE A 840 6.78 22.37 -20.91
C ILE A 840 7.01 21.65 -19.59
N GLU A 841 5.96 21.03 -19.06
CA GLU A 841 5.95 20.41 -17.73
C GLU A 841 5.64 18.93 -17.87
N MET A 842 6.31 18.10 -17.07
CA MET A 842 6.18 16.65 -17.07
C MET A 842 6.16 16.13 -15.63
N ARG A 843 5.39 15.08 -15.38
CA ARG A 843 5.48 14.23 -14.20
C ARG A 843 5.59 12.77 -14.63
N ILE A 844 6.52 12.04 -14.03
CA ILE A 844 6.93 10.70 -14.44
C ILE A 844 6.87 9.81 -13.20
N PRO A 845 5.97 8.80 -13.17
CA PRO A 845 5.97 7.80 -12.10
C PRO A 845 7.36 7.18 -11.91
N TRP A 846 7.78 7.01 -10.66
CA TRP A 846 9.10 6.47 -10.33
C TRP A 846 9.40 5.12 -11.02
N LEU A 847 8.41 4.23 -11.03
CA LEU A 847 8.57 2.88 -11.56
C LEU A 847 8.67 2.84 -13.11
N LEU A 848 8.20 3.87 -13.85
CA LEU A 848 8.45 3.95 -15.31
C LEU A 848 9.93 4.15 -15.66
N MET A 849 10.72 4.60 -14.70
CA MET A 849 12.18 4.73 -14.83
C MET A 849 12.91 3.59 -14.11
N PHE A 850 12.18 2.56 -13.64
CA PHE A 850 12.71 1.48 -12.81
C PHE A 850 13.41 1.97 -11.53
N VAL A 851 12.94 3.10 -10.96
CA VAL A 851 13.28 3.50 -9.59
C VAL A 851 12.39 2.68 -8.66
N THR A 852 12.96 1.62 -8.09
CA THR A 852 12.24 0.57 -7.34
C THR A 852 12.01 0.92 -5.87
N ASP A 853 12.79 1.86 -5.34
CA ASP A 853 12.69 2.33 -3.95
C ASP A 853 13.16 3.80 -3.88
N PRO A 854 12.29 4.76 -4.26
CA PRO A 854 12.60 6.18 -4.22
C PRO A 854 13.08 6.69 -2.84
N PRO A 855 12.51 6.26 -1.69
CA PRO A 855 13.00 6.63 -0.36
C PRO A 855 14.49 6.39 -0.15
N ASN A 856 15.03 5.31 -0.73
CA ASN A 856 16.44 4.92 -0.62
C ASN A 856 17.28 5.28 -1.86
N ARG A 857 16.70 5.95 -2.86
CA ARG A 857 17.31 6.15 -4.19
C ARG A 857 17.72 4.84 -4.88
N ALA A 858 17.02 3.74 -4.60
CA ALA A 858 17.33 2.48 -5.24
C ALA A 858 16.66 2.39 -6.61
N VAL A 859 17.44 1.97 -7.60
CA VAL A 859 17.00 1.72 -8.97
C VAL A 859 17.37 0.30 -9.37
N MET A 860 16.63 -0.27 -10.31
CA MET A 860 16.90 -1.61 -10.82
C MET A 860 18.30 -1.69 -11.40
N PHE A 861 19.06 -2.71 -10.97
CA PHE A 861 20.39 -3.03 -11.46
C PHE A 861 20.40 -4.37 -12.21
N ASP A 862 19.74 -5.40 -11.66
CA ASP A 862 19.64 -6.72 -12.27
C ASP A 862 18.36 -7.44 -11.84
N ILE A 863 18.06 -8.56 -12.48
CA ILE A 863 16.84 -9.33 -12.34
C ILE A 863 17.21 -10.81 -12.29
N PRO A 864 17.43 -11.37 -11.08
CA PRO A 864 17.85 -12.75 -10.95
C PRO A 864 16.70 -13.71 -11.27
N TRP A 865 17.04 -14.83 -11.92
CA TRP A 865 16.13 -15.93 -12.22
C TRP A 865 16.00 -16.96 -11.06
N GLU A 866 16.83 -16.84 -10.02
CA GLU A 866 16.92 -17.86 -8.96
C GLU A 866 15.75 -17.79 -7.97
N TYR A 867 14.93 -18.84 -7.93
CA TYR A 867 13.97 -19.07 -6.85
C TYR A 867 14.70 -19.21 -5.50
N PRO A 868 14.28 -18.55 -4.41
CA PRO A 868 13.02 -17.81 -4.23
C PRO A 868 13.14 -16.29 -4.47
N ARG A 869 14.24 -15.77 -5.03
CA ARG A 869 14.42 -14.32 -5.24
C ARG A 869 13.67 -13.85 -6.48
N GLU A 870 12.39 -13.56 -6.29
CA GLU A 870 11.54 -12.91 -7.30
C GLU A 870 11.78 -11.39 -7.40
N SER A 871 12.45 -10.78 -6.42
CA SER A 871 12.76 -9.34 -6.40
C SER A 871 13.97 -8.97 -7.29
N ALA A 872 13.91 -7.79 -7.90
CA ALA A 872 15.02 -7.18 -8.60
C ALA A 872 16.19 -6.91 -7.65
N ILE A 873 17.41 -7.06 -8.15
CA ILE A 873 18.61 -6.53 -7.50
C ILE A 873 18.63 -5.04 -7.80
N THR A 874 18.76 -4.24 -6.75
CA THR A 874 18.74 -2.79 -6.84
C THR A 874 20.11 -2.22 -6.47
N GLN A 875 20.38 -1.02 -6.95
CA GLN A 875 21.56 -0.24 -6.62
C GLN A 875 21.15 1.19 -6.31
N GLU A 876 21.83 1.84 -5.36
CA GLU A 876 21.64 3.27 -5.12
C GLU A 876 22.16 4.10 -6.32
N THR A 877 21.32 5.00 -6.83
CA THR A 877 21.74 5.96 -7.87
C THR A 877 22.38 7.22 -7.25
N PRO A 878 23.46 7.78 -7.84
CA PRO A 878 23.94 9.11 -7.46
C PRO A 878 22.94 10.23 -7.82
N GLY A 879 21.96 9.94 -8.68
CA GLY A 879 20.95 10.86 -9.17
C GLY A 879 20.58 10.55 -10.63
N ILE A 880 19.48 11.12 -11.11
CA ILE A 880 19.04 10.96 -12.50
C ILE A 880 19.77 11.96 -13.38
N GLY A 881 20.55 11.46 -14.34
CA GLY A 881 21.11 12.28 -15.41
C GLY A 881 20.01 12.80 -16.33
N VAL A 882 20.01 14.10 -16.65
CA VAL A 882 18.97 14.70 -17.49
C VAL A 882 19.58 15.49 -18.65
N VAL A 883 19.15 15.18 -19.87
CA VAL A 883 19.48 15.97 -21.05
C VAL A 883 18.21 16.28 -21.83
N ALA A 884 17.95 17.56 -22.06
CA ALA A 884 16.80 18.02 -22.82
C ALA A 884 17.19 18.40 -24.24
N PHE A 885 16.29 18.16 -25.20
CA PHE A 885 16.47 18.48 -26.61
C PHE A 885 15.26 19.22 -27.17
N SER A 886 15.52 20.25 -27.98
CA SER A 886 14.55 20.76 -28.95
C SER A 886 14.97 20.23 -30.32
N VAL A 887 14.14 19.37 -30.91
CA VAL A 887 14.38 18.69 -32.18
C VAL A 887 13.57 19.38 -33.27
N LYS A 888 14.23 19.87 -34.31
CA LYS A 888 13.59 20.53 -35.45
C LYS A 888 13.60 19.60 -36.66
N LYS A 889 12.42 19.21 -37.13
CA LYS A 889 12.17 18.31 -38.26
C LYS A 889 11.84 19.15 -39.51
N GLU A 890 12.89 19.55 -40.22
CA GLU A 890 12.81 20.24 -41.52
C GLU A 890 13.31 19.30 -42.64
N GLU A 891 13.88 19.82 -43.73
CA GLU A 891 14.52 18.96 -44.77
C GLU A 891 15.64 18.08 -44.18
N GLN A 892 16.27 18.54 -43.11
CA GLN A 892 17.19 17.75 -42.27
C GLN A 892 16.79 17.93 -40.79
N THR A 893 16.85 16.84 -40.02
CA THR A 893 16.64 16.89 -38.57
C THR A 893 17.82 17.61 -37.92
N THR A 894 17.55 18.68 -37.18
CA THR A 894 18.53 19.40 -36.37
C THR A 894 18.11 19.42 -34.91
N PHE A 895 19.04 19.68 -33.99
CA PHE A 895 18.72 19.73 -32.57
C PHE A 895 19.45 20.85 -31.84
N GLN A 896 18.84 21.30 -30.74
CA GLN A 896 19.51 22.02 -29.66
C GLN A 896 19.43 21.14 -28.41
N SER A 897 20.53 21.03 -27.65
CA SER A 897 20.55 20.30 -26.39
C SER A 897 20.83 21.21 -25.19
N LEU A 898 20.34 20.80 -24.02
CA LEU A 898 20.74 21.32 -22.71
C LEU A 898 21.10 20.14 -21.80
N PRO A 899 22.37 20.01 -21.37
CA PRO A 899 23.54 20.86 -21.68
C PRO A 899 23.91 20.88 -23.19
N GLU A 900 24.62 21.91 -23.63
CA GLU A 900 25.05 22.06 -25.03
C GLU A 900 26.08 20.98 -25.40
N ALA A 901 25.76 20.16 -26.40
CA ALA A 901 26.67 19.16 -26.95
C ALA A 901 27.86 19.83 -27.64
N LYS A 902 29.07 19.34 -27.40
CA LYS A 902 30.29 19.77 -28.09
C LYS A 902 30.69 18.69 -29.08
N GLU A 903 30.84 19.06 -30.35
CA GLU A 903 31.14 18.09 -31.42
C GLU A 903 30.15 16.92 -31.49
N GLY A 904 28.89 17.19 -31.12
CA GLY A 904 27.83 16.18 -31.07
C GLY A 904 27.87 15.28 -29.83
N ILE A 905 28.72 15.57 -28.83
CA ILE A 905 28.88 14.74 -27.63
C ILE A 905 28.59 15.56 -26.36
N ILE A 906 27.91 14.93 -25.40
CA ILE A 906 27.72 15.41 -24.04
C ILE A 906 28.54 14.50 -23.12
N SER A 907 29.58 15.07 -22.52
CA SER A 907 30.45 14.31 -21.62
C SER A 907 29.77 14.03 -20.29
N ILE A 908 30.13 12.91 -19.66
CA ILE A 908 29.54 12.48 -18.39
C ILE A 908 29.67 13.55 -17.30
N GLU A 909 30.79 14.31 -17.26
CA GLU A 909 30.99 15.34 -16.23
C GLU A 909 30.12 16.59 -16.43
N LYS A 910 29.56 16.77 -17.63
CA LYS A 910 28.66 17.89 -17.94
C LYS A 910 27.19 17.53 -17.84
N MET A 911 26.87 16.24 -17.70
CA MET A 911 25.49 15.82 -17.55
C MET A 911 24.98 16.27 -16.18
N PRO A 912 23.93 17.11 -16.11
CA PRO A 912 23.38 17.51 -14.84
C PRO A 912 22.65 16.33 -14.19
N LEU A 913 22.93 16.12 -12.90
CA LEU A 913 22.27 15.11 -12.07
C LEU A 913 21.17 15.77 -11.24
N TYR A 914 19.99 15.17 -11.26
CA TYR A 914 18.97 15.43 -10.25
C TYR A 914 19.09 14.41 -9.12
N THR A 915 19.48 14.87 -7.93
CA THR A 915 19.54 14.06 -6.72
C THR A 915 18.52 14.59 -5.73
N TRP A 916 17.80 13.68 -5.07
CA TRP A 916 16.84 14.01 -4.02
C TRP A 916 17.32 13.49 -2.66
N LYS A 917 16.69 14.01 -1.61
CA LYS A 917 16.97 13.59 -0.23
C LYS A 917 16.28 12.26 0.02
N GLN A 918 17.00 11.28 0.56
CA GLN A 918 16.39 10.04 1.06
C GLN A 918 15.41 10.34 2.20
N TRP A 919 14.39 9.50 2.36
CA TRP A 919 13.41 9.64 3.44
C TRP A 919 13.09 8.30 4.08
N ASN A 920 12.83 8.32 5.39
CA ASN A 920 12.43 7.16 6.18
C ASN A 920 11.09 7.40 6.90
N LYS A 921 10.41 8.48 6.52
CA LYS A 921 9.07 8.87 6.95
C LYS A 921 8.33 9.43 5.75
N VAL A 922 7.02 9.24 5.73
CA VAL A 922 6.16 9.77 4.67
C VAL A 922 6.37 11.28 4.56
N PRO A 923 6.67 11.81 3.36
CA PRO A 923 6.64 13.24 3.11
C PRO A 923 5.26 13.83 3.43
N PRO A 924 5.15 15.14 3.72
CA PRO A 924 3.85 15.77 3.94
C PRO A 924 2.87 15.52 2.79
N TYR A 925 1.66 15.05 3.12
CA TYR A 925 0.57 14.79 2.18
C TYR A 925 -0.73 15.45 2.66
N GLU A 926 -1.70 15.56 1.76
CA GLU A 926 -3.08 15.98 2.05
C GLU A 926 -4.04 14.83 1.75
N THR A 927 -5.18 14.77 2.43
CA THR A 927 -6.26 13.83 2.09
C THR A 927 -7.17 14.47 1.05
N ARG A 928 -7.45 13.77 -0.06
CA ARG A 928 -8.36 14.23 -1.12
C ARG A 928 -9.38 13.16 -1.48
N LEU A 929 -10.64 13.56 -1.60
CA LEU A 929 -11.74 12.73 -2.11
C LEU A 929 -11.66 12.69 -3.65
N LYS A 930 -11.78 11.50 -4.24
CA LYS A 930 -11.84 11.30 -5.70
C LYS A 930 -13.27 11.54 -6.23
N GLU A 931 -13.41 11.67 -7.55
CA GLU A 931 -14.73 11.82 -8.21
C GLU A 931 -15.71 10.68 -7.90
N SER A 932 -15.18 9.47 -7.71
CA SER A 932 -15.95 8.29 -7.30
C SER A 932 -16.66 8.47 -5.96
N TYR A 933 -16.04 9.15 -4.98
CA TYR A 933 -16.67 9.45 -3.70
C TYR A 933 -17.96 10.26 -3.87
N PHE A 934 -17.92 11.31 -4.69
CA PHE A 934 -19.08 12.20 -4.89
C PHE A 934 -20.20 11.52 -5.69
N SER A 935 -19.83 10.75 -6.72
CA SER A 935 -20.78 10.00 -7.54
C SER A 935 -21.51 8.94 -6.70
N LEU A 936 -20.76 8.18 -5.91
CA LEU A 936 -21.30 7.18 -5.00
C LEU A 936 -22.11 7.81 -3.86
N GLN A 937 -21.69 8.97 -3.33
CA GLN A 937 -22.49 9.71 -2.35
C GLN A 937 -23.89 10.04 -2.88
N GLY A 938 -23.98 10.45 -4.15
CA GLY A 938 -25.24 10.69 -4.84
C GLY A 938 -26.07 9.41 -4.96
N LEU A 939 -25.47 8.35 -5.50
CA LEU A 939 -26.13 7.05 -5.67
C LEU A 939 -26.62 6.45 -4.35
N PHE A 940 -25.78 6.39 -3.33
CA PHE A 940 -26.09 5.81 -2.03
C PHE A 940 -27.18 6.58 -1.28
N ARG A 941 -27.34 7.87 -1.57
CA ARG A 941 -28.53 8.60 -1.11
C ARG A 941 -29.80 8.04 -1.74
N GLU A 942 -29.80 7.82 -3.06
CA GLU A 942 -30.94 7.24 -3.78
C GLU A 942 -31.25 5.80 -3.32
N LEU A 943 -30.21 4.98 -3.16
CA LEU A 943 -30.32 3.61 -2.67
C LEU A 943 -30.79 3.55 -1.21
N GLY A 944 -30.23 4.40 -0.34
CA GLY A 944 -30.56 4.48 1.09
C GLY A 944 -31.97 5.04 1.37
N PHE A 945 -32.56 5.82 0.45
CA PHE A 945 -33.95 6.24 0.51
C PHE A 945 -34.95 5.19 0.00
N ALA A 946 -34.51 3.99 -0.36
CA ALA A 946 -35.40 2.92 -0.80
C ALA A 946 -36.23 2.32 0.38
N LYS A 947 -37.21 3.10 0.84
CA LYS A 947 -38.55 2.58 1.20
C LYS A 947 -39.11 1.64 0.11
N GLY A 948 -38.56 1.71 -1.11
CA GLY A 948 -38.83 0.86 -2.26
C GLY A 948 -38.39 -0.61 -2.18
N TYR A 949 -37.54 -1.04 -1.24
CA TYR A 949 -37.26 -2.48 -1.09
C TYR A 949 -38.55 -3.26 -0.75
N GLN A 950 -39.48 -2.63 -0.03
CA GLN A 950 -40.82 -3.17 0.25
C GLN A 950 -41.81 -2.99 -0.91
N GLU A 951 -41.76 -1.90 -1.67
CA GLU A 951 -42.74 -1.63 -2.74
C GLU A 951 -42.48 -2.43 -4.00
N GLY A 952 -41.21 -2.61 -4.42
CA GLY A 952 -40.85 -3.41 -5.61
C GLY A 952 -41.14 -4.90 -5.45
N ARG A 953 -41.22 -5.40 -4.20
CA ARG A 953 -41.57 -6.81 -3.90
C ARG A 953 -43.04 -7.02 -3.55
N ARG A 954 -43.80 -5.96 -3.23
CA ARG A 954 -45.26 -6.05 -3.00
C ARG A 954 -46.06 -6.07 -4.31
N THR A 955 -45.49 -5.60 -5.41
CA THR A 955 -46.15 -5.58 -6.73
C THR A 955 -46.06 -6.89 -7.53
N GLU A 956 -45.35 -7.92 -7.03
CA GLU A 956 -45.22 -9.24 -7.67
C GLU A 956 -45.88 -10.39 -6.89
N LYS A 957 -46.84 -10.11 -6.00
CA LYS A 957 -47.70 -11.14 -5.37
C LYS A 957 -49.08 -11.20 -6.00
#